data_AF-A0A5B6T8F5-F1
#
_entry.id   AF-A0A5B6T8F5-F1
#
_cell.length_a   1.000
_cell.length_b   1.000
_cell.length_c   1.000
_cell.angle_alpha   90.00
_cell.angle_beta   90.00
_cell.angle_gamma   90.00
#
_symmetry.space_group_name_H-M   'P 1'
#
loop_
_entity.id
_entity.type
_entity.pdbx_description
1 polymer ?
#
loop_
_entity_poly.entity_id
_entity_poly.type
_entity_poly.pdbx_seq_one_letter_code
_entity_poly.pdbx_strand_id
1 'polypeptide(L)'
;MKAHLLSFFIVSLLFWGGQAEAQSSTKVLYEQTKQESISISSFANPDLNALAQQLGRDNHHRSGKLVLPVEFEQQEKITRTGDQVAVNASVRHVRVREQVLFREFDFSDALTPTVITAKVQLLGREGKVLQTFDVSNKSISEDGATMLVQTSVKDTSDFAGYKLKVVERKLGFSAGNDGAVRNRLNLVNRYYEADARLAQLSRDLQAVNPNDIDHLALHGDRLKVLERDLALLDDNRMERELGLRRHDPVQLQRRMQDLELRMKERRIALDQMWARLPEIFYNRGLEMAMNGNARAGREFFERSLQANPAFAPAHLQLARLDFKAGYLKEASKRTRDLLNRMQVDPETYRFGQELALDIQNEYVHNGEQLNNQGKYRQALEAFEEAQEFCRSISSLRCRPELWEKGIEFAINGIYDDLLQDGRQALDQRNLSQAEKLAREAQQYARNNKTAIDSDAAATNLLRDVQQQVYAGYMADGRKAFQTKQYSAALMAFEKGKSLATDFDLTPQPDAEKLLRQAARPVILEKIAQGQLQANANKLPQARSISAEVTNLQIRYGLVNDKELDGKFRALNQGIFSQECANAQASYDQHYQRSLQLSAERKFAQAAAELDQAIAAAKGNSGCAIPSATAEVELARIDAPAHYQELLQKVNAIIGQNNMPEAVKVYQEASEHYETAGVARFGVNQATLLAFAVNHENKTFVAEVARHAAANGDATGALELVKRLVALKYTKYNLNQLQEQIGQLLATRDAQANPKGDYKQLANTYTGGSKDLKTLNKAYQKQFKKLT
;
A
#
# COMPACT_ATOMS: atom_id res chain seq x y z
N MET A 1 -42.09 12.73 41.01
CA MET A 1 -41.32 11.73 41.78
C MET A 1 -41.16 12.31 43.18
N LYS A 2 -42.09 12.02 44.09
CA LYS A 2 -42.08 10.91 45.06
C LYS A 2 -40.88 10.95 46.04
N ALA A 3 -41.28 11.02 47.31
CA ALA A 3 -40.67 10.47 48.52
C ALA A 3 -39.58 11.29 49.24
N HIS A 4 -39.51 11.38 50.57
CA HIS A 4 -40.45 11.19 51.70
C HIS A 4 -39.60 11.19 53.00
N LEU A 5 -40.26 11.56 54.12
CA LEU A 5 -40.12 11.01 55.49
C LEU A 5 -38.83 11.33 56.30
N LEU A 6 -38.89 11.95 57.49
CA LEU A 6 -39.52 11.63 58.81
C LEU A 6 -38.52 11.00 59.80
N SER A 7 -38.34 11.69 60.93
CA SER A 7 -38.51 11.25 62.33
C SER A 7 -37.79 10.03 62.94
N PHE A 8 -37.39 10.22 64.21
CA PHE A 8 -37.54 9.38 65.44
C PHE A 8 -36.22 9.33 66.27
N PHE A 9 -36.08 9.63 67.58
CA PHE A 9 -36.76 9.29 68.86
C PHE A 9 -36.02 8.17 69.66
N ILE A 10 -36.03 8.30 71.00
CA ILE A 10 -36.15 7.24 72.05
C ILE A 10 -34.83 6.65 72.63
N VAL A 11 -34.46 6.95 73.90
CA VAL A 11 -34.75 6.26 75.22
C VAL A 11 -33.80 5.07 75.44
N SER A 12 -33.17 4.83 76.60
CA SER A 12 -33.73 4.04 77.72
C SER A 12 -32.65 3.64 78.75
N LEU A 13 -33.12 3.27 79.96
CA LEU A 13 -32.52 2.44 81.05
C LEU A 13 -31.94 3.25 82.24
N LEU A 14 -32.53 3.35 83.43
CA LEU A 14 -33.28 2.47 84.37
C LEU A 14 -32.42 1.53 85.27
N PHE A 15 -32.50 1.84 86.57
CA PHE A 15 -32.74 0.98 87.74
C PHE A 15 -31.60 0.21 88.45
N TRP A 16 -31.76 0.17 89.79
CA TRP A 16 -31.03 -0.52 90.88
C TRP A 16 -29.78 0.25 91.35
N GLY A 17 -29.46 0.38 92.64
CA GLY A 17 -29.88 -0.28 93.87
C GLY A 17 -28.81 0.13 94.90
N GLY A 18 -29.20 0.40 96.14
CA GLY A 18 -28.36 1.12 97.09
C GLY A 18 -27.00 0.49 97.38
N GLN A 19 -25.99 1.34 97.51
CA GLN A 19 -25.06 1.29 98.63
C GLN A 19 -24.78 2.73 99.08
N ALA A 20 -25.12 2.99 100.33
CA ALA A 20 -24.58 4.08 101.09
C ALA A 20 -23.08 3.80 101.28
N GLU A 21 -22.25 4.22 100.33
CA GLU A 21 -20.87 4.55 100.63
C GLU A 21 -20.89 5.94 101.25
N ALA A 22 -20.32 6.04 102.45
CA ALA A 22 -20.21 7.28 103.19
C ALA A 22 -19.59 8.37 102.30
N GLN A 23 -20.43 9.22 101.71
CA GLN A 23 -20.00 10.54 101.29
C GLN A 23 -19.50 11.20 102.56
N SER A 24 -18.18 11.19 102.74
CA SER A 24 -17.51 12.10 103.64
C SER A 24 -17.94 13.49 103.21
N SER A 25 -18.97 14.00 103.88
CA SER A 25 -19.59 15.29 103.54
C SER A 25 -18.48 16.32 103.50
N THR A 26 -18.13 16.73 102.28
CA THR A 26 -17.02 17.65 102.06
C THR A 26 -17.50 19.00 102.53
N LYS A 27 -17.09 19.40 103.73
CA LYS A 27 -17.58 20.61 104.37
C LYS A 27 -16.77 21.79 103.85
N VAL A 28 -17.42 22.76 103.20
CA VAL A 28 -16.77 24.02 102.82
C VAL A 28 -16.49 24.81 104.10
N LEU A 29 -15.22 25.10 104.35
CA LEU A 29 -14.78 25.85 105.54
C LEU A 29 -14.59 27.34 105.23
N TYR A 30 -14.24 27.65 103.99
CA TYR A 30 -14.02 29.00 103.51
C TYR A 30 -14.22 29.03 102.00
N GLU A 31 -14.93 30.04 101.50
CA GLU A 31 -15.05 30.29 100.07
C GLU A 31 -15.14 31.80 99.88
N GLN A 32 -14.30 32.33 99.01
CA GLN A 32 -14.28 33.74 98.67
C GLN A 32 -13.98 33.89 97.18
N THR A 33 -14.82 34.66 96.52
CA THR A 33 -14.58 35.15 95.16
C THR A 33 -14.43 36.65 95.23
N LYS A 34 -13.37 37.19 94.63
CA LYS A 34 -13.09 38.63 94.63
C LYS A 34 -12.65 39.09 93.26
N GLN A 35 -13.27 40.15 92.76
CA GLN A 35 -12.77 40.87 91.60
C GLN A 35 -11.60 41.76 92.01
N GLU A 36 -10.49 41.64 91.30
CA GLU A 36 -9.26 42.36 91.56
C GLU A 36 -8.88 43.17 90.32
N SER A 37 -8.22 44.30 90.54
CA SER A 37 -7.66 45.12 89.48
C SER A 37 -6.26 45.60 89.88
N ILE A 38 -5.28 45.37 89.01
CA ILE A 38 -3.88 45.75 89.21
C ILE A 38 -3.42 46.54 87.99
N SER A 39 -2.76 47.68 88.23
CA SER A 39 -2.13 48.46 87.16
C SER A 39 -0.67 48.04 86.98
N ILE A 40 -0.32 47.54 85.80
CA ILE A 40 1.06 47.20 85.43
C ILE A 40 1.63 48.33 84.57
N SER A 41 2.78 48.87 84.95
CA SER A 41 3.44 49.98 84.25
C SER A 41 4.68 49.50 83.51
N SER A 42 4.86 49.89 82.25
CA SER A 42 6.07 49.58 81.45
C SER A 42 7.36 50.07 82.11
N PHE A 43 7.30 51.14 82.91
CA PHE A 43 8.46 51.65 83.66
C PHE A 43 8.91 50.73 84.80
N ALA A 44 8.00 49.89 85.32
CA ALA A 44 8.22 49.05 86.49
C ALA A 44 8.28 47.55 86.14
N ASN A 45 7.88 47.17 84.92
CA ASN A 45 7.89 45.79 84.44
C ASN A 45 8.72 45.72 83.13
N PRO A 46 9.89 45.06 83.12
CA PRO A 46 10.78 45.03 81.97
C PRO A 46 10.19 44.30 80.76
N ASP A 47 9.36 43.28 80.97
CA ASP A 47 8.73 42.52 79.88
C ASP A 47 7.66 43.39 79.19
N LEU A 48 6.84 44.10 79.97
CA LEU A 48 5.90 45.08 79.42
C LEU A 48 6.62 46.24 78.72
N ASN A 49 7.80 46.65 79.20
CA ASN A 49 8.61 47.65 78.51
C ASN A 49 9.01 47.18 77.10
N ALA A 50 9.50 45.95 76.98
CA ALA A 50 9.91 45.40 75.69
C ALA A 50 8.72 45.35 74.70
N LEU A 51 7.53 44.94 75.17
CA LEU A 51 6.31 44.96 74.35
C LEU A 51 5.87 46.40 73.99
N ALA A 52 5.98 47.36 74.92
CA ALA A 52 5.66 48.75 74.67
C ALA A 52 6.58 49.39 73.63
N GLN A 53 7.88 49.06 73.64
CA GLN A 53 8.85 49.52 72.64
C GLN A 53 8.50 49.04 71.23
N GLN A 54 7.98 47.82 71.07
CA GLN A 54 7.51 47.32 69.77
C GLN A 54 6.31 48.12 69.24
N LEU A 55 5.48 48.67 70.12
CA LEU A 55 4.39 49.57 69.77
C LEU A 55 4.88 51.03 69.56
N GLY A 56 6.21 51.25 69.51
CA GLY A 56 6.81 52.56 69.33
C GLY A 56 6.74 53.46 70.57
N ARG A 57 6.48 52.89 71.76
CA ARG A 57 6.42 53.64 73.02
C ARG A 57 7.75 53.48 73.76
N ASP A 58 8.50 54.57 73.88
CA ASP A 58 9.79 54.57 74.57
C ASP A 58 9.71 55.25 75.95
N ASN A 59 10.33 54.64 76.96
CA ASN A 59 10.31 55.09 78.35
C ASN A 59 11.20 56.33 78.63
N HIS A 60 11.81 56.93 77.60
CA HIS A 60 12.65 58.14 77.74
C HIS A 60 11.81 59.42 78.01
N HIS A 61 10.49 59.39 77.75
CA HIS A 61 9.57 60.51 78.03
C HIS A 61 8.30 60.03 78.75
N ARG A 62 7.68 60.90 79.59
CA ARG A 62 6.45 60.58 80.34
C ARG A 62 5.27 60.15 79.45
N SER A 63 5.26 60.55 78.18
CA SER A 63 4.27 60.19 77.17
C SER A 63 4.41 58.76 76.62
N GLY A 64 5.56 58.10 76.79
CA GLY A 64 5.78 56.71 76.35
C GLY A 64 5.43 55.66 77.40
N LYS A 65 5.00 56.07 78.59
CA LYS A 65 4.58 55.15 79.67
C LYS A 65 3.31 54.41 79.27
N LEU A 66 3.38 53.09 79.13
CA LEU A 66 2.22 52.22 78.98
C LEU A 66 1.79 51.72 80.36
N VAL A 67 0.53 51.96 80.73
CA VAL A 67 -0.07 51.45 81.96
C VAL A 67 -1.26 50.58 81.58
N LEU A 68 -1.22 49.32 82.01
CA LEU A 68 -2.27 48.33 81.75
C LEU A 68 -3.07 48.09 83.01
N PRO A 69 -4.35 48.53 83.08
CA PRO A 69 -5.26 48.11 84.12
C PRO A 69 -5.72 46.69 83.80
N VAL A 70 -5.16 45.72 84.52
CA VAL A 70 -5.51 44.30 84.37
C VAL A 70 -6.51 43.94 85.45
N GLU A 71 -7.63 43.36 85.06
CA GLU A 71 -8.64 42.84 85.97
C GLU A 71 -8.72 41.33 85.88
N PHE A 72 -9.05 40.70 87.01
CA PHE A 72 -9.24 39.27 87.10
C PHE A 72 -10.11 38.93 88.30
N GLU A 73 -10.69 37.74 88.27
CA GLU A 73 -11.44 37.17 89.38
C GLU A 73 -10.54 36.19 90.13
N GLN A 74 -10.38 36.39 91.43
CA GLN A 74 -9.67 35.49 92.32
C GLN A 74 -10.67 34.62 93.06
N GLN A 75 -10.49 33.30 93.02
CA GLN A 75 -11.31 32.33 93.73
C GLN A 75 -10.46 31.58 94.74
N GLU A 76 -10.91 31.58 95.99
CA GLU A 76 -10.25 30.93 97.11
C GLU A 76 -11.26 30.01 97.80
N LYS A 77 -10.91 28.75 97.98
CA LYS A 77 -11.80 27.75 98.57
C LYS A 77 -11.03 26.78 99.45
N ILE A 78 -11.55 26.54 100.64
CA ILE A 78 -11.06 25.55 101.58
C ILE A 78 -12.20 24.57 101.88
N THR A 79 -11.95 23.29 101.69
CA THR A 79 -12.91 22.22 101.99
C THR A 79 -12.28 21.18 102.89
N ARG A 80 -13.05 20.60 103.81
CA ARG A 80 -12.59 19.52 104.71
C ARG A 80 -13.27 18.20 104.35
N THR A 81 -12.46 17.16 104.27
CA THR A 81 -12.90 15.79 104.03
C THR A 81 -12.12 14.88 104.99
N GLY A 82 -12.77 14.38 106.04
CA GLY A 82 -12.08 13.67 107.13
C GLY A 82 -11.12 14.57 107.91
N ASP A 83 -9.89 14.10 108.11
CA ASP A 83 -8.78 14.82 108.76
C ASP A 83 -7.93 15.63 107.75
N GLN A 84 -8.42 15.85 106.53
CA GLN A 84 -7.73 16.65 105.52
C GLN A 84 -8.47 17.93 105.18
N VAL A 85 -7.71 19.01 105.08
CA VAL A 85 -8.15 20.32 104.60
C VAL A 85 -7.56 20.55 103.21
N ALA A 86 -8.41 20.52 102.20
CA ALA A 86 -8.07 20.85 100.82
C ALA A 86 -8.12 22.37 100.61
N VAL A 87 -7.06 22.91 100.04
CA VAL A 87 -6.83 24.33 99.79
C VAL A 87 -6.75 24.55 98.28
N ASN A 88 -7.65 25.37 97.76
CA ASN A 88 -7.75 25.72 96.36
C ASN A 88 -7.70 27.24 96.20
N ALA A 89 -6.76 27.75 95.42
CA ALA A 89 -6.73 29.14 94.97
C ALA A 89 -6.55 29.17 93.46
N SER A 90 -7.35 29.99 92.78
CA SER A 90 -7.27 30.18 91.33
C SER A 90 -7.55 31.63 90.94
N VAL A 91 -7.14 31.97 89.73
CA VAL A 91 -7.56 33.20 89.07
C VAL A 91 -8.26 32.85 87.77
N ARG A 92 -9.24 33.66 87.37
CA ARG A 92 -10.04 33.52 86.15
C ARG A 92 -10.29 34.88 85.52
N HIS A 93 -10.66 34.88 84.24
CA HIS A 93 -11.03 36.08 83.49
C HIS A 93 -9.95 37.17 83.52
N VAL A 94 -8.67 36.80 83.52
CA VAL A 94 -7.57 37.77 83.42
C VAL A 94 -7.66 38.48 82.08
N ARG A 95 -7.82 39.81 82.09
CA ARG A 95 -7.89 40.64 80.88
C ARG A 95 -7.41 42.06 81.12
N VAL A 96 -6.92 42.71 80.07
CA VAL A 96 -6.72 44.18 80.09
C VAL A 96 -8.09 44.84 79.93
N ARG A 97 -8.46 45.69 80.89
CA ARG A 97 -9.79 46.32 80.92
C ARG A 97 -9.97 47.38 79.83
N GLU A 98 -8.89 48.09 79.52
CA GLU A 98 -8.89 49.22 78.59
C GLU A 98 -8.26 48.84 77.26
N GLN A 99 -8.76 49.43 76.19
CA GLN A 99 -8.19 49.23 74.86
C GLN A 99 -6.78 49.82 74.81
N VAL A 100 -5.87 49.09 74.20
CA VAL A 100 -4.52 49.56 73.93
C VAL A 100 -4.37 49.73 72.44
N LEU A 101 -4.67 50.95 71.98
CA LEU A 101 -4.66 51.23 70.55
C LEU A 101 -3.23 51.49 70.04
N PHE A 102 -2.91 50.88 68.90
CA PHE A 102 -1.80 51.21 68.03
C PHE A 102 -2.32 51.32 66.59
N ARG A 103 -2.18 52.51 66.00
CA ARG A 103 -2.75 52.85 64.68
C ARG A 103 -4.21 52.40 64.53
N GLU A 104 -5.02 52.75 65.55
CA GLU A 104 -6.47 52.47 65.65
C GLU A 104 -6.85 50.99 65.88
N PHE A 105 -5.90 50.06 65.93
CA PHE A 105 -6.15 48.67 66.27
C PHE A 105 -5.87 48.37 67.73
N ASP A 106 -6.75 47.60 68.36
CA ASP A 106 -6.61 47.20 69.76
C ASP A 106 -5.60 46.04 69.92
N PHE A 107 -4.73 46.18 70.92
CA PHE A 107 -3.71 45.23 71.36
C PHE A 107 -3.97 44.71 72.79
N SER A 108 -5.08 45.10 73.43
CA SER A 108 -5.44 44.70 74.79
C SER A 108 -5.35 43.18 75.02
N ASP A 109 -5.86 42.37 74.09
CA ASP A 109 -5.78 40.91 74.16
C ASP A 109 -4.34 40.39 74.08
N ALA A 110 -3.53 40.90 73.14
CA ALA A 110 -2.11 40.52 72.99
C ALA A 110 -1.25 40.93 74.20
N LEU A 111 -1.68 41.98 74.90
CA LEU A 111 -1.07 42.54 76.11
C LEU A 111 -1.73 42.03 77.40
N THR A 112 -2.59 41.02 77.33
CA THR A 112 -3.13 40.39 78.54
C THR A 112 -2.05 39.52 79.19
N PRO A 113 -1.68 39.74 80.46
CA PRO A 113 -0.62 38.96 81.11
C PRO A 113 -0.91 37.47 81.06
N THR A 114 0.09 36.69 80.67
CA THR A 114 -0.03 35.22 80.56
C THR A 114 0.69 34.49 81.68
N VAL A 115 1.30 35.22 82.63
CA VAL A 115 2.05 34.64 83.75
C VAL A 115 1.64 35.29 85.06
N ILE A 116 1.51 34.49 86.12
CA ILE A 116 1.30 34.99 87.48
C ILE A 116 2.29 34.37 88.47
N THR A 117 2.83 35.23 89.32
CA THR A 117 3.60 34.87 90.51
C THR A 117 2.85 35.40 91.74
N ALA A 118 2.68 34.58 92.76
CA ALA A 118 1.96 34.95 93.98
C ALA A 118 2.40 34.09 95.16
N LYS A 119 2.02 34.49 96.38
CA LYS A 119 2.09 33.64 97.56
C LYS A 119 0.69 33.39 98.08
N VAL A 120 0.32 32.14 98.32
CA VAL A 120 -0.98 31.79 98.90
C VAL A 120 -0.76 31.41 100.37
N GLN A 121 -1.37 32.17 101.28
CA GLN A 121 -1.23 31.95 102.73
C GLN A 121 -2.49 31.29 103.28
N LEU A 122 -2.33 30.13 103.92
CA LEU A 122 -3.36 29.52 104.75
C LEU A 122 -3.28 30.14 106.15
N LEU A 123 -4.36 30.75 106.60
CA LEU A 123 -4.46 31.47 107.87
C LEU A 123 -5.34 30.72 108.86
N GLY A 124 -4.91 30.68 110.12
CA GLY A 124 -5.64 30.11 111.25
C GLY A 124 -6.29 31.16 112.15
N ARG A 125 -6.53 30.79 113.41
CA ARG A 125 -7.09 31.67 114.45
C ARG A 125 -6.31 32.99 114.55
N GLU A 126 -7.04 34.10 114.68
CA GLU A 126 -6.49 35.47 114.83
C GLU A 126 -5.58 35.91 113.66
N GLY A 127 -5.67 35.27 112.49
CA GLY A 127 -4.92 35.65 111.29
C GLY A 127 -3.46 35.17 111.26
N LYS A 128 -3.07 34.24 112.15
CA LYS A 128 -1.73 33.63 112.12
C LYS A 128 -1.54 32.82 110.84
N VAL A 129 -0.43 33.05 110.13
CA VAL A 129 -0.04 32.27 108.95
C VAL A 129 0.35 30.85 109.39
N LEU A 130 -0.37 29.86 108.90
CA LEU A 130 -0.12 28.44 109.15
C LEU A 130 0.81 27.84 108.11
N GLN A 131 0.60 28.20 106.85
CA GLN A 131 1.42 27.74 105.73
C GLN A 131 1.41 28.79 104.62
N THR A 132 2.52 28.91 103.91
CA THR A 132 2.64 29.72 102.70
C THR A 132 3.01 28.80 101.54
N PHE A 133 2.30 28.95 100.42
CA PHE A 133 2.58 28.27 99.17
C PHE A 133 3.13 29.29 98.18
N ASP A 134 4.38 29.12 97.76
CA ASP A 134 5.00 29.97 96.74
C ASP A 134 4.56 29.51 95.34
N VAL A 135 3.95 30.43 94.59
CA VAL A 135 3.53 30.21 93.20
C VAL A 135 4.43 31.08 92.33
N SER A 136 5.33 30.45 91.57
CA SER A 136 6.28 31.16 90.72
C SER A 136 6.00 30.88 89.24
N ASN A 137 5.88 31.94 88.45
CA ASN A 137 5.76 31.91 86.99
C ASN A 137 4.71 30.93 86.44
N LYS A 138 3.53 30.88 87.06
CA LYS A 138 2.44 30.01 86.62
C LYS A 138 1.80 30.59 85.35
N SER A 139 1.69 29.77 84.30
CA SER A 139 1.00 30.17 83.07
C SER A 139 -0.49 30.36 83.31
N ILE A 140 -1.04 31.41 82.73
CA ILE A 140 -2.46 31.69 82.57
C ILE A 140 -2.87 31.16 81.20
N SER A 141 -3.95 30.38 81.12
CA SER A 141 -4.49 29.88 79.86
C SER A 141 -5.18 31.00 79.06
N GLU A 142 -5.45 30.74 77.78
CA GLU A 142 -6.07 31.73 76.86
C GLU A 142 -7.45 32.22 77.32
N ASP A 143 -8.18 31.42 78.11
CA ASP A 143 -9.44 31.80 78.75
C ASP A 143 -9.24 32.69 80.01
N GLY A 144 -8.01 33.08 80.30
CA GLY A 144 -7.64 33.93 81.42
C GLY A 144 -7.67 33.20 82.76
N ALA A 145 -7.61 31.86 82.79
CA ALA A 145 -7.65 31.06 84.02
C ALA A 145 -6.29 30.47 84.41
N THR A 146 -6.04 30.30 85.71
CA THR A 146 -5.01 29.40 86.20
C THR A 146 -5.23 28.99 87.65
N MET A 147 -4.83 27.75 87.98
CA MET A 147 -4.80 27.26 89.35
C MET A 147 -3.49 27.67 90.01
N LEU A 148 -3.58 28.49 91.05
CA LEU A 148 -2.43 28.93 91.85
C LEU A 148 -1.98 27.84 92.81
N VAL A 149 -2.93 27.27 93.56
CA VAL A 149 -2.69 26.18 94.51
C VAL A 149 -3.88 25.23 94.49
N GLN A 150 -3.59 23.93 94.51
CA GLN A 150 -4.56 22.86 94.75
C GLN A 150 -3.83 21.75 95.52
N THR A 151 -4.05 21.67 96.82
CA THR A 151 -3.35 20.70 97.68
C THR A 151 -4.19 20.36 98.90
N SER A 152 -3.87 19.27 99.59
CA SER A 152 -4.48 18.94 100.88
C SER A 152 -3.42 18.91 101.97
N VAL A 153 -3.78 19.46 103.13
CA VAL A 153 -2.95 19.47 104.33
C VAL A 153 -3.69 18.70 105.41
N LYS A 154 -2.97 17.89 106.18
CA LYS A 154 -3.55 17.19 107.33
C LYS A 154 -3.96 18.20 108.39
N ASP A 155 -5.23 18.16 108.76
CA ASP A 155 -5.79 18.99 109.80
C ASP A 155 -5.49 18.37 111.17
N THR A 156 -4.59 19.00 111.89
CA THR A 156 -4.19 18.61 113.26
C THR A 156 -4.87 19.46 114.32
N SER A 157 -5.91 20.22 113.96
CA SER A 157 -6.53 21.22 114.83
C SER A 157 -8.06 21.06 114.95
N ASP A 158 -8.60 21.24 116.16
CA ASP A 158 -10.05 21.33 116.41
C ASP A 158 -10.65 22.69 115.99
N PHE A 159 -9.91 23.49 115.23
CA PHE A 159 -10.28 24.86 114.91
C PHE A 159 -11.27 24.93 113.74
N ALA A 160 -12.25 25.83 113.88
CA ALA A 160 -13.14 26.26 112.82
C ALA A 160 -12.86 27.75 112.53
N GLY A 161 -12.40 28.07 111.31
CA GLY A 161 -12.18 29.45 110.88
C GLY A 161 -10.98 29.69 109.96
N TYR A 162 -10.57 28.70 109.16
CA TYR A 162 -9.51 28.92 108.17
C TYR A 162 -9.86 30.03 107.20
N LYS A 163 -8.85 30.79 106.78
CA LYS A 163 -8.96 31.71 105.65
C LYS A 163 -7.82 31.45 104.69
N LEU A 164 -8.08 31.62 103.41
CA LEU A 164 -7.03 31.67 102.41
C LEU A 164 -6.78 33.13 102.05
N LYS A 165 -5.53 33.47 101.75
CA LYS A 165 -5.21 34.82 101.28
C LYS A 165 -4.10 34.74 100.24
N VAL A 166 -4.40 35.16 99.02
CA VAL A 166 -3.35 35.38 98.02
C VAL A 166 -2.69 36.76 98.24
N VAL A 167 -1.37 36.77 98.45
CA VAL A 167 -0.54 37.96 98.67
C VAL A 167 0.63 38.01 97.66
N GLU A 168 1.35 39.13 97.62
CA GLU A 168 2.53 39.33 96.75
C GLU A 168 2.31 39.00 95.26
N ARG A 169 1.12 39.32 94.74
CA ARG A 169 0.73 39.04 93.35
C ARG A 169 1.51 39.90 92.36
N LYS A 170 2.13 39.26 91.38
CA LYS A 170 2.80 39.88 90.23
C LYS A 170 2.33 39.20 88.96
N LEU A 171 1.75 39.98 88.07
CA LEU A 171 1.40 39.55 86.71
C LEU A 171 2.57 39.86 85.78
N GLY A 172 2.86 38.92 84.88
CA GLY A 172 3.98 38.97 83.96
C GLY A 172 3.59 38.55 82.54
N PHE A 173 4.54 38.72 81.63
CA PHE A 173 4.35 38.49 80.20
C PHE A 173 5.29 37.38 79.76
N SER A 174 4.83 36.53 78.84
CA SER A 174 5.63 35.43 78.30
C SER A 174 6.08 35.73 76.87
N ALA A 175 6.92 34.85 76.32
CA ALA A 175 7.24 34.83 74.89
C ALA A 175 5.96 34.71 74.01
N GLY A 176 4.87 34.16 74.55
CA GLY A 176 3.57 34.12 73.87
C GLY A 176 2.98 35.51 73.65
N ASN A 177 3.08 36.41 74.64
CA ASN A 177 2.66 37.81 74.49
C ASN A 177 3.48 38.53 73.42
N ASP A 178 4.80 38.31 73.43
CA ASP A 178 5.70 38.87 72.44
C ASP A 178 5.37 38.39 71.01
N GLY A 179 5.10 37.10 70.84
CA GLY A 179 4.62 36.55 69.57
C GLY A 179 3.27 37.14 69.14
N ALA A 180 2.32 37.29 70.07
CA ALA A 180 1.00 37.86 69.79
C ALA A 180 1.10 39.34 69.36
N VAL A 181 1.90 40.15 70.04
CA VAL A 181 2.14 41.56 69.69
C VAL A 181 2.83 41.66 68.33
N ARG A 182 3.87 40.87 68.06
CA ARG A 182 4.55 40.86 66.74
C ARG A 182 3.62 40.44 65.61
N ASN A 183 2.83 39.38 65.79
CA ASN A 183 1.86 38.94 64.78
C ASN A 183 0.81 40.01 64.50
N ARG A 184 0.28 40.64 65.55
CA ARG A 184 -0.68 41.74 65.42
C ARG A 184 -0.08 42.95 64.71
N LEU A 185 1.14 43.35 65.06
CA LEU A 185 1.88 44.41 64.38
C LEU A 185 2.08 44.12 62.89
N ASN A 186 2.47 42.89 62.54
CA ASN A 186 2.64 42.48 61.15
C ASN A 186 1.33 42.58 60.36
N LEU A 187 0.19 42.21 60.95
CA LEU A 187 -1.11 42.35 60.31
C LEU A 187 -1.51 43.82 60.13
N VAL A 188 -1.30 44.66 61.15
CA VAL A 188 -1.56 46.11 61.08
C VAL A 188 -0.69 46.77 60.01
N ASN A 189 0.59 46.41 59.92
CA ASN A 189 1.48 46.93 58.87
C ASN A 189 1.02 46.49 57.47
N ARG A 190 0.70 45.21 57.28
CA ARG A 190 0.15 44.69 56.02
C ARG A 190 -1.15 45.38 55.62
N TYR A 191 -2.01 45.70 56.57
CA TYR A 191 -3.26 46.42 56.33
C TYR A 191 -3.01 47.81 55.72
N TYR A 192 -2.07 48.58 56.28
CA TYR A 192 -1.71 49.90 55.73
C TYR A 192 -0.86 49.82 54.45
N GLU A 193 -0.06 48.77 54.28
CA GLU A 193 0.63 48.48 53.01
C GLU A 193 -0.35 48.13 51.89
N ALA A 194 -1.40 47.36 52.21
CA ALA A 194 -2.48 47.04 51.29
C ALA A 194 -3.23 48.30 50.84
N ASP A 195 -3.49 49.25 51.75
CA ASP A 195 -4.06 50.56 51.41
C ASP A 195 -3.21 51.32 50.38
N ALA A 196 -1.90 51.44 50.64
CA ALA A 196 -0.97 52.07 49.72
C ALA A 196 -0.94 51.37 48.35
N ARG A 197 -0.98 50.03 48.34
CA ARG A 197 -1.03 49.24 47.11
C ARG A 197 -2.35 49.42 46.35
N LEU A 198 -3.48 49.49 47.03
CA LEU A 198 -4.78 49.77 46.40
C LEU A 198 -4.79 51.15 45.74
N ALA A 199 -4.21 52.16 46.38
CA ALA A 199 -4.08 53.48 45.78
C ALA A 199 -3.23 53.44 44.50
N GLN A 200 -2.17 52.63 44.47
CA GLN A 200 -1.35 52.42 43.28
C GLN A 200 -2.11 51.68 42.18
N LEU A 201 -2.77 50.57 42.50
CA LEU A 201 -3.57 49.79 41.54
C LEU A 201 -4.69 50.63 40.91
N SER A 202 -5.33 51.49 41.70
CA SER A 202 -6.34 52.43 41.22
C SER A 202 -5.79 53.43 40.19
N ARG A 203 -4.57 53.96 40.42
CA ARG A 203 -3.88 54.82 39.44
C ARG A 203 -3.48 54.05 38.17
N ASP A 204 -2.95 52.85 38.33
CA ASP A 204 -2.51 52.04 37.19
C ASP A 204 -3.69 51.60 36.30
N LEU A 205 -4.87 51.38 36.90
CA LEU A 205 -6.11 51.11 36.17
C LEU A 205 -6.53 52.28 35.26
N GLN A 206 -6.23 53.54 35.63
CA GLN A 206 -6.55 54.70 34.80
C GLN A 206 -5.76 54.72 33.48
N ALA A 207 -4.60 54.09 33.45
CA ALA A 207 -3.76 54.01 32.25
C ALA A 207 -4.15 52.84 31.31
N VAL A 208 -5.09 51.98 31.72
CA VAL A 208 -5.71 50.98 30.84
C VAL A 208 -6.76 51.69 30.00
N ASN A 209 -6.48 51.85 28.70
CA ASN A 209 -7.35 52.59 27.78
C ASN A 209 -7.99 51.65 26.75
N PRO A 210 -9.29 51.31 26.90
CA PRO A 210 -9.99 50.47 25.93
C PRO A 210 -10.15 51.07 24.53
N ASN A 211 -9.93 52.39 24.37
CA ASN A 211 -10.09 53.07 23.08
C ASN A 211 -8.78 53.16 22.27
N ASP A 212 -7.65 52.74 22.85
CA ASP A 212 -6.37 52.65 22.15
C ASP A 212 -6.30 51.32 21.39
N ILE A 213 -6.92 51.33 20.20
CA ILE A 213 -7.08 50.15 19.35
C ILE A 213 -5.74 49.55 18.87
N ASP A 214 -4.68 50.36 18.78
CA ASP A 214 -3.37 49.91 18.30
C ASP A 214 -2.63 49.08 19.37
N HIS A 215 -2.95 49.28 20.66
CA HIS A 215 -2.33 48.59 21.80
C HIS A 215 -3.33 47.79 22.64
N LEU A 216 -4.48 47.41 22.07
CA LEU A 216 -5.58 46.79 22.81
C LEU A 216 -5.17 45.49 23.53
N ALA A 217 -4.29 44.69 22.92
CA ALA A 217 -3.71 43.50 23.53
C ALA A 217 -2.89 43.83 24.78
N LEU A 218 -2.03 44.83 24.70
CA LEU A 218 -1.18 45.30 25.80
C LEU A 218 -2.05 45.81 26.97
N HIS A 219 -3.14 46.52 26.68
CA HIS A 219 -4.10 46.98 27.69
C HIS A 219 -4.80 45.79 28.37
N GLY A 220 -5.15 44.74 27.62
CA GLY A 220 -5.71 43.49 28.13
C GLY A 220 -4.78 42.76 29.10
N ASP A 221 -3.50 42.64 28.74
CA ASP A 221 -2.46 42.04 29.58
C ASP A 221 -2.19 42.86 30.85
N ARG A 222 -2.10 44.19 30.71
CA ARG A 222 -1.94 45.10 31.84
C ARG A 222 -3.09 44.94 32.84
N LEU A 223 -4.34 44.93 32.37
CA LEU A 223 -5.50 44.74 33.23
C LEU A 223 -5.46 43.40 33.99
N LYS A 224 -5.02 42.32 33.31
CA LYS A 224 -4.89 41.00 33.93
C LYS A 224 -3.84 40.96 35.05
N VAL A 225 -2.75 41.71 34.91
CA VAL A 225 -1.76 41.89 35.98
C VAL A 225 -2.38 42.61 37.17
N LEU A 226 -3.12 43.70 36.92
CA LEU A 226 -3.77 44.46 37.99
C LEU A 226 -4.83 43.65 38.76
N GLU A 227 -5.63 42.84 38.05
CA GLU A 227 -6.61 41.94 38.67
C GLU A 227 -5.94 40.90 39.58
N ARG A 228 -4.81 40.33 39.14
CA ARG A 228 -4.02 39.40 39.96
C ARG A 228 -3.46 40.09 41.20
N ASP A 229 -2.91 41.29 41.03
CA ASP A 229 -2.34 42.04 42.15
C ASP A 229 -3.40 42.41 43.20
N LEU A 230 -4.63 42.74 42.76
CA LEU A 230 -5.75 42.99 43.67
C LEU A 230 -6.12 41.72 44.45
N ALA A 231 -6.19 40.56 43.79
CA ALA A 231 -6.51 39.30 44.44
C ALA A 231 -5.46 38.89 45.51
N LEU A 232 -4.19 39.28 45.33
CA LEU A 232 -3.13 39.02 46.32
C LEU A 232 -3.25 39.86 47.60
N LEU A 233 -4.03 40.94 47.58
CA LEU A 233 -4.27 41.76 48.78
C LEU A 233 -5.34 41.18 49.70
N ASP A 234 -6.09 40.17 49.25
CA ASP A 234 -7.11 39.50 50.03
C ASP A 234 -6.49 38.50 51.02
N ASP A 235 -6.19 38.96 52.25
CA ASP A 235 -5.75 38.10 53.36
C ASP A 235 -6.88 37.97 54.40
N ASN A 236 -7.57 36.82 54.36
CA ASN A 236 -8.63 36.46 55.31
C ASN A 236 -8.23 36.60 56.79
N ARG A 237 -6.92 36.54 57.11
CA ARG A 237 -6.44 36.75 58.48
C ARG A 237 -6.52 38.20 58.91
N MET A 238 -6.31 39.17 58.01
CA MET A 238 -6.48 40.59 58.33
C MET A 238 -7.92 40.88 58.73
N GLU A 239 -8.89 40.40 57.95
CA GLU A 239 -10.32 40.57 58.28
C GLU A 239 -10.68 39.99 59.64
N ARG A 240 -10.31 38.72 59.88
CA ARG A 240 -10.68 38.00 61.10
C ARG A 240 -9.96 38.52 62.33
N GLU A 241 -8.63 38.68 62.27
CA GLU A 241 -7.82 38.96 63.44
C GLU A 241 -7.91 40.45 63.79
N LEU A 242 -7.77 41.37 62.82
CA LEU A 242 -7.92 42.81 63.10
C LEU A 242 -9.38 43.24 63.34
N GLY A 243 -10.35 42.36 63.04
CA GLY A 243 -11.76 42.64 63.26
C GLY A 243 -12.32 43.70 62.32
N LEU A 244 -11.90 43.67 61.05
CA LEU A 244 -12.21 44.73 60.07
C LEU A 244 -13.73 44.94 59.87
N ARG A 245 -14.56 43.91 60.09
CA ARG A 245 -16.02 44.05 60.08
C ARG A 245 -16.57 45.05 61.10
N ARG A 246 -15.87 45.22 62.24
CA ARG A 246 -16.27 46.12 63.32
C ARG A 246 -15.55 47.46 63.20
N HIS A 247 -14.29 47.46 62.78
CA HIS A 247 -13.47 48.65 62.67
C HIS A 247 -12.46 48.52 61.51
N ASP A 248 -12.72 49.25 60.42
CA ASP A 248 -11.87 49.30 59.21
C ASP A 248 -11.54 50.78 58.90
N PRO A 249 -10.50 51.35 59.55
CA PRO A 249 -10.14 52.76 59.45
C PRO A 249 -10.06 53.34 58.03
N VAL A 250 -9.45 52.60 57.10
CA VAL A 250 -9.24 53.04 55.72
C VAL A 250 -10.29 52.50 54.75
N GLN A 251 -11.31 51.80 55.25
CA GLN A 251 -12.35 51.12 54.47
C GLN A 251 -11.76 50.18 53.41
N LEU A 252 -10.74 49.39 53.79
CA LEU A 252 -9.96 48.54 52.91
C LEU A 252 -10.87 47.60 52.08
N GLN A 253 -11.80 46.90 52.74
CA GLN A 253 -12.66 45.92 52.06
C GLN A 253 -13.57 46.58 51.02
N ARG A 254 -14.18 47.71 51.38
CA ARG A 254 -15.02 48.48 50.46
C ARG A 254 -14.23 48.98 49.26
N ARG A 255 -13.02 49.52 49.49
CA ARG A 255 -12.16 50.03 48.40
C ARG A 255 -11.64 48.93 47.49
N MET A 256 -11.39 47.72 48.02
CA MET A 256 -11.08 46.54 47.22
C MET A 256 -12.24 46.18 46.28
N GLN A 257 -13.46 46.09 46.82
CA GLN A 257 -14.68 45.80 46.05
C GLN A 257 -14.95 46.86 44.98
N ASP A 258 -14.83 48.15 45.34
CA ASP A 258 -14.99 49.26 44.40
C ASP A 258 -13.98 49.18 43.25
N LEU A 259 -12.73 48.82 43.54
CA LEU A 259 -11.69 48.67 42.52
C LEU A 259 -11.91 47.43 41.64
N GLU A 260 -12.33 46.31 42.23
CA GLU A 260 -12.69 45.09 41.50
C GLU A 260 -13.82 45.36 40.48
N LEU A 261 -14.86 46.09 40.89
CA LEU A 261 -15.95 46.48 40.02
C LEU A 261 -15.44 47.32 38.83
N ARG A 262 -14.58 48.31 39.08
CA ARG A 262 -13.98 49.13 38.01
C ARG A 262 -13.08 48.32 37.07
N MET A 263 -12.33 47.35 37.59
CA MET A 263 -11.55 46.44 36.75
C MET A 263 -12.45 45.60 35.85
N LYS A 264 -13.57 45.09 36.39
CA LYS A 264 -14.58 44.36 35.62
C LYS A 264 -15.22 45.22 34.53
N GLU A 265 -15.56 46.47 34.83
CA GLU A 265 -16.05 47.42 33.81
C GLU A 265 -15.02 47.66 32.70
N ARG A 266 -13.73 47.78 33.05
CA ARG A 266 -12.64 47.92 32.09
C ARG A 266 -12.45 46.68 31.23
N ARG A 267 -12.58 45.48 31.81
CA ARG A 267 -12.54 44.20 31.10
C ARG A 267 -13.64 44.15 30.04
N ILE A 268 -14.88 44.44 30.44
CA ILE A 268 -16.03 44.46 29.53
C ILE A 268 -15.80 45.45 28.39
N ALA A 269 -15.28 46.66 28.68
CA ALA A 269 -14.98 47.65 27.65
C ALA A 269 -13.90 47.18 26.66
N LEU A 270 -12.84 46.52 27.14
CA LEU A 270 -11.80 45.92 26.28
C LEU A 270 -12.37 44.81 25.40
N ASP A 271 -13.18 43.91 25.97
CA ASP A 271 -13.79 42.80 25.24
C ASP A 271 -14.76 43.30 24.16
N GLN A 272 -15.56 44.33 24.48
CA GLN A 272 -16.43 45.00 23.52
C GLN A 272 -15.64 45.67 22.39
N MET A 273 -14.51 46.31 22.71
CA MET A 273 -13.65 46.90 21.67
C MET A 273 -13.03 45.82 20.78
N TRP A 274 -12.54 44.72 21.37
CA TRP A 274 -12.00 43.58 20.62
C TRP A 274 -13.02 43.00 19.64
N ALA A 275 -14.27 42.84 20.08
CA ALA A 275 -15.35 42.33 19.23
C ALA A 275 -15.67 43.26 18.04
N ARG A 276 -15.53 44.58 18.23
CA ARG A 276 -15.79 45.60 17.19
C ARG A 276 -14.58 45.94 16.33
N LEU A 277 -13.40 45.45 16.70
CA LEU A 277 -12.14 45.80 16.05
C LEU A 277 -12.12 45.50 14.53
N PRO A 278 -12.64 44.35 14.04
CA PRO A 278 -12.73 44.09 12.60
C PRO A 278 -13.56 45.16 11.87
N GLU A 279 -14.71 45.54 12.43
CA GLU A 279 -15.60 46.55 11.85
C GLU A 279 -14.94 47.94 11.80
N ILE A 280 -14.21 48.32 12.85
CA ILE A 280 -13.49 49.60 12.91
C ILE A 280 -12.43 49.66 11.80
N PHE A 281 -11.60 48.62 11.68
CA PHE A 281 -10.59 48.55 10.63
C PHE A 281 -11.22 48.50 9.23
N TYR A 282 -12.30 47.73 9.05
CA TYR A 282 -13.05 47.71 7.80
C TYR A 282 -13.57 49.09 7.39
N ASN A 283 -14.22 49.82 8.30
CA ASN A 283 -14.77 51.15 8.01
C ASN A 283 -13.66 52.15 7.63
N ARG A 284 -12.51 52.10 8.33
CA ARG A 284 -11.35 52.93 7.99
C ARG A 284 -10.72 52.53 6.64
N GLY A 285 -10.70 51.24 6.34
CA GLY A 285 -10.27 50.74 5.03
C GLY A 285 -11.17 51.23 3.89
N LEU A 286 -12.48 51.24 4.12
CA LEU A 286 -13.46 51.77 3.17
C LEU A 286 -13.25 53.26 2.92
N GLU A 287 -13.10 54.06 3.98
CA GLU A 287 -12.81 55.50 3.87
C GLU A 287 -11.53 55.77 3.07
N MET A 288 -10.44 55.07 3.39
CA MET A 288 -9.17 55.21 2.68
C MET A 288 -9.29 54.83 1.19
N ALA A 289 -9.98 53.73 0.90
CA ALA A 289 -10.21 53.28 -0.48
C ALA A 289 -11.10 54.25 -1.27
N MET A 290 -12.16 54.80 -0.66
CA MET A 290 -13.05 55.79 -1.28
C MET A 290 -12.33 57.11 -1.58
N ASN A 291 -11.36 57.50 -0.75
CA ASN A 291 -10.52 58.68 -0.96
C ASN A 291 -9.39 58.46 -1.99
N GLY A 292 -9.41 57.35 -2.73
CA GLY A 292 -8.42 57.02 -3.76
C GLY A 292 -7.15 56.36 -3.24
N ASN A 293 -6.99 56.20 -1.92
CA ASN A 293 -5.84 55.52 -1.33
C ASN A 293 -6.10 54.01 -1.15
N ALA A 294 -6.17 53.30 -2.28
CA ALA A 294 -6.41 51.86 -2.31
C ALA A 294 -5.37 51.05 -1.51
N ARG A 295 -4.11 51.51 -1.44
CA ARG A 295 -3.04 50.85 -0.69
C ARG A 295 -3.30 50.90 0.82
N ALA A 296 -3.59 52.08 1.36
CA ALA A 296 -3.95 52.22 2.77
C ALA A 296 -5.27 51.49 3.07
N GLY A 297 -6.24 51.53 2.15
CA GLY A 297 -7.48 50.76 2.27
C GLY A 297 -7.23 49.26 2.44
N ARG A 298 -6.37 48.68 1.59
CA ARG A 298 -5.93 47.28 1.70
C ARG A 298 -5.32 46.95 3.07
N GLU A 299 -4.39 47.77 3.55
CA GLU A 299 -3.74 47.56 4.86
C GLU A 299 -4.77 47.48 5.99
N PHE A 300 -5.76 48.38 5.99
CA PHE A 300 -6.83 48.35 6.99
C PHE A 300 -7.75 47.13 6.85
N PHE A 301 -8.09 46.70 5.64
CA PHE A 301 -8.84 45.45 5.45
C PHE A 301 -8.03 44.24 5.93
N GLU A 302 -6.71 44.20 5.72
CA GLU A 302 -5.85 43.15 6.24
C GLU A 302 -5.78 43.16 7.77
N ARG A 303 -5.70 44.34 8.41
CA ARG A 303 -5.82 44.48 9.86
C ARG A 303 -7.17 44.01 10.39
N SER A 304 -8.26 44.26 9.65
CA SER A 304 -9.58 43.69 9.98
C SER A 304 -9.55 42.17 9.97
N LEU A 305 -8.85 41.54 9.03
CA LEU A 305 -8.71 40.08 8.94
C LEU A 305 -7.73 39.51 9.98
N GLN A 306 -6.73 40.28 10.41
CA GLN A 306 -5.90 39.91 11.55
C GLN A 306 -6.72 39.86 12.85
N ALA A 307 -7.67 40.80 13.03
CA ALA A 307 -8.58 40.82 14.16
C ALA A 307 -9.65 39.70 14.08
N ASN A 308 -10.19 39.43 12.89
CA ASN A 308 -11.10 38.31 12.64
C ASN A 308 -10.91 37.76 11.22
N PRO A 309 -10.23 36.61 11.06
CA PRO A 309 -9.97 36.01 9.74
C PRO A 309 -11.22 35.60 8.96
N ALA A 310 -12.37 35.48 9.61
CA ALA A 310 -13.65 35.13 8.98
C ALA A 310 -14.51 36.36 8.66
N PHE A 311 -13.98 37.59 8.80
CA PHE A 311 -14.75 38.81 8.56
C PHE A 311 -14.98 39.04 7.05
N ALA A 312 -16.09 38.49 6.56
CA ALA A 312 -16.46 38.45 5.15
C ALA A 312 -16.44 39.82 4.42
N PRO A 313 -16.91 40.95 5.01
CA PRO A 313 -16.87 42.25 4.33
C PRO A 313 -15.47 42.68 3.90
N ALA A 314 -14.44 42.45 4.74
CA ALA A 314 -13.06 42.77 4.39
C ALA A 314 -12.52 41.88 3.26
N HIS A 315 -12.88 40.59 3.24
CA HIS A 315 -12.55 39.69 2.12
C HIS A 315 -13.15 40.19 0.80
N LEU A 316 -14.41 40.62 0.80
CA LEU A 316 -15.06 41.18 -0.38
C LEU A 316 -14.33 42.42 -0.90
N GLN A 317 -13.99 43.38 -0.03
CA GLN A 317 -13.32 44.61 -0.47
C GLN A 317 -11.90 44.34 -0.98
N LEU A 318 -11.17 43.42 -0.36
CA LEU A 318 -9.87 42.97 -0.88
C LEU A 318 -10.02 42.33 -2.27
N ALA A 319 -11.03 41.49 -2.47
CA ALA A 319 -11.29 40.87 -3.78
C ALA A 319 -11.63 41.93 -4.84
N ARG A 320 -12.39 42.98 -4.48
CA ARG A 320 -12.68 44.12 -5.36
C ARG A 320 -11.42 44.92 -5.70
N LEU A 321 -10.52 45.12 -4.74
CA LEU A 321 -9.25 45.80 -4.99
C LEU A 321 -8.33 44.96 -5.87
N ASP A 322 -8.27 43.64 -5.66
CA ASP A 322 -7.53 42.70 -6.51
C ASP A 322 -8.08 42.74 -7.95
N PHE A 323 -9.40 42.67 -8.12
CA PHE A 323 -10.07 42.73 -9.41
C PHE A 323 -9.77 44.04 -10.17
N LYS A 324 -9.94 45.20 -9.50
CA LYS A 324 -9.65 46.51 -10.09
C LYS A 324 -8.18 46.70 -10.49
N ALA A 325 -7.27 46.00 -9.83
CA ALA A 325 -5.84 46.05 -10.15
C ALA A 325 -5.42 45.05 -11.25
N GLY A 326 -6.37 44.27 -11.80
CA GLY A 326 -6.10 43.24 -12.80
C GLY A 326 -5.58 41.92 -12.23
N TYR A 327 -5.52 41.77 -10.90
CA TYR A 327 -5.16 40.53 -10.21
C TYR A 327 -6.34 39.56 -10.20
N LEU A 328 -6.74 39.11 -11.39
CA LEU A 328 -7.97 38.38 -11.62
C LEU A 328 -7.97 37.03 -10.89
N LYS A 329 -6.84 36.32 -10.83
CA LYS A 329 -6.74 35.01 -10.15
C LYS A 329 -6.90 35.14 -8.63
N GLU A 330 -6.31 36.16 -8.04
CA GLU A 330 -6.40 36.49 -6.62
C GLU A 330 -7.84 36.88 -6.25
N ALA A 331 -8.46 37.73 -7.08
CA ALA A 331 -9.86 38.13 -6.94
C ALA A 331 -10.81 36.92 -7.04
N SER A 332 -10.60 36.05 -8.03
CA SER A 332 -11.35 34.80 -8.22
C SER A 332 -11.27 33.90 -6.99
N LYS A 333 -10.05 33.63 -6.51
CA LYS A 333 -9.84 32.76 -5.35
C LYS A 333 -10.55 33.30 -4.12
N ARG A 334 -10.37 34.60 -3.81
CA ARG A 334 -10.95 35.23 -2.63
C ARG A 334 -12.47 35.30 -2.70
N THR A 335 -13.04 35.63 -3.86
CA THR A 335 -14.49 35.65 -4.09
C THR A 335 -15.11 34.26 -3.96
N ARG A 336 -14.45 33.23 -4.48
CA ARG A 336 -14.88 31.84 -4.34
C ARG A 336 -14.87 31.39 -2.87
N ASP A 337 -13.80 31.69 -2.14
CA ASP A 337 -13.71 31.35 -0.72
C ASP A 337 -14.79 32.08 0.11
N LEU A 338 -15.01 33.37 -0.18
CA LEU A 338 -16.09 34.18 0.41
C LEU A 338 -17.45 33.50 0.24
N LEU A 339 -17.82 33.13 -0.99
CA LEU A 339 -19.18 32.63 -1.30
C LEU A 339 -19.42 31.17 -0.91
N ASN A 340 -18.38 30.36 -0.78
CA ASN A 340 -18.54 28.93 -0.50
C ASN A 340 -18.20 28.52 0.94
N ARG A 341 -17.34 29.27 1.64
CA ARG A 341 -16.72 28.79 2.90
C ARG A 341 -16.98 29.69 4.10
N MET A 342 -17.47 30.91 3.89
CA MET A 342 -17.68 31.88 4.97
C MET A 342 -19.15 32.00 5.35
N GLN A 343 -19.42 32.39 6.59
CA GLN A 343 -20.73 32.91 6.97
C GLN A 343 -20.80 34.36 6.55
N VAL A 344 -21.68 34.66 5.61
CA VAL A 344 -21.77 35.96 4.95
C VAL A 344 -23.16 36.55 5.23
N ASP A 345 -23.21 37.83 5.59
CA ASP A 345 -24.48 38.55 5.69
C ASP A 345 -25.12 38.74 4.30
N PRO A 346 -26.44 38.98 4.21
CA PRO A 346 -27.13 39.06 2.92
C PRO A 346 -26.58 40.12 1.96
N GLU A 347 -26.06 41.24 2.47
CA GLU A 347 -25.55 42.32 1.65
C GLU A 347 -24.17 41.96 1.08
N THR A 348 -23.24 41.52 1.92
CA THR A 348 -21.92 41.05 1.47
C THR A 348 -22.05 39.87 0.51
N TYR A 349 -23.03 38.99 0.73
CA TYR A 349 -23.29 37.85 -0.16
C TYR A 349 -23.74 38.30 -1.54
N ARG A 350 -24.72 39.22 -1.62
CA ARG A 350 -25.18 39.81 -2.88
C ARG A 350 -24.03 40.49 -3.63
N PHE A 351 -23.25 41.31 -2.93
CA PHE A 351 -22.10 41.98 -3.53
C PHE A 351 -20.97 41.03 -3.96
N GLY A 352 -20.81 39.90 -3.26
CA GLY A 352 -19.91 38.82 -3.67
C GLY A 352 -20.38 38.14 -4.95
N GLN A 353 -21.68 37.89 -5.09
CA GLN A 353 -22.26 37.34 -6.33
C GLN A 353 -22.09 38.30 -7.50
N GLU A 354 -22.32 39.61 -7.31
CA GLU A 354 -22.06 40.63 -8.33
C GLU A 354 -20.60 40.62 -8.78
N LEU A 355 -19.65 40.62 -7.83
CA LEU A 355 -18.23 40.55 -8.15
C LEU A 355 -17.87 39.24 -8.87
N ALA A 356 -18.47 38.11 -8.50
CA ALA A 356 -18.26 36.85 -9.19
C ALA A 356 -18.74 36.91 -10.66
N LEU A 357 -19.86 37.57 -10.94
CA LEU A 357 -20.32 37.78 -12.31
C LEU A 357 -19.38 38.72 -13.08
N ASP A 358 -18.88 39.78 -12.44
CA ASP A 358 -17.92 40.69 -13.07
C ASP A 358 -16.60 39.97 -13.44
N ILE A 359 -16.06 39.17 -12.51
CA ILE A 359 -14.86 38.35 -12.75
C ILE A 359 -15.08 37.34 -13.88
N GLN A 360 -16.24 36.68 -13.91
CA GLN A 360 -16.59 35.77 -14.99
C GLN A 360 -16.65 36.48 -16.34
N ASN A 361 -17.30 37.64 -16.40
CA ASN A 361 -17.39 38.44 -17.62
C ASN A 361 -16.01 38.93 -18.09
N GLU A 362 -15.11 39.25 -17.16
CA GLU A 362 -13.73 39.63 -17.49
C GLU A 362 -12.95 38.46 -18.13
N TYR A 363 -13.09 37.23 -17.62
CA TYR A 363 -12.51 36.06 -18.29
C TYR A 363 -13.07 35.84 -19.71
N VAL A 364 -14.39 35.98 -19.87
CA VAL A 364 -15.04 35.91 -21.18
C VAL A 364 -14.50 36.99 -22.11
N HIS A 365 -14.40 38.23 -21.64
CA HIS A 365 -13.88 39.35 -22.42
C HIS A 365 -12.43 39.13 -22.86
N ASN A 366 -11.59 38.62 -21.96
CA ASN A 366 -10.22 38.23 -22.29
C ASN A 366 -10.19 37.14 -23.37
N GLY A 367 -11.05 36.13 -23.27
CA GLY A 367 -11.21 35.11 -24.31
C GLY A 367 -11.62 35.70 -25.66
N GLU A 368 -12.60 36.60 -25.68
CA GLU A 368 -13.05 37.29 -26.90
C GLU A 368 -11.95 38.14 -27.53
N GLN A 369 -11.19 38.89 -26.73
CA GLN A 369 -10.04 39.66 -27.21
C GLN A 369 -8.98 38.76 -27.84
N LEU A 370 -8.67 37.62 -27.22
CA LEU A 370 -7.70 36.66 -27.71
C LEU A 370 -8.17 36.00 -29.02
N ASN A 371 -9.47 35.69 -29.13
CA ASN A 371 -10.08 35.24 -30.38
C ASN A 371 -9.91 36.27 -31.50
N ASN A 372 -10.20 37.54 -31.22
CA ASN A 372 -10.05 38.63 -32.20
C ASN A 372 -8.58 38.86 -32.63
N GLN A 373 -7.62 38.41 -31.82
CA GLN A 373 -6.18 38.45 -32.11
C GLN A 373 -5.67 37.19 -32.84
N GLY A 374 -6.53 36.21 -33.12
CA GLY A 374 -6.13 34.91 -33.67
C GLY A 374 -5.37 34.02 -32.66
N LYS A 375 -5.37 34.36 -31.37
CA LYS A 375 -4.70 33.58 -30.31
C LYS A 375 -5.65 32.55 -29.73
N TYR A 376 -6.20 31.70 -30.59
CA TYR A 376 -7.34 30.84 -30.26
C TYR A 376 -7.07 29.85 -29.10
N ARG A 377 -5.84 29.34 -28.96
CA ARG A 377 -5.50 28.46 -27.81
C ARG A 377 -5.60 29.18 -26.47
N GLN A 378 -5.08 30.41 -26.39
CA GLN A 378 -5.16 31.23 -25.18
C GLN A 378 -6.59 31.69 -24.92
N ALA A 379 -7.36 31.96 -25.98
CA ALA A 379 -8.77 32.28 -25.87
C ALA A 379 -9.56 31.13 -25.24
N LEU A 380 -9.33 29.90 -25.70
CA LEU A 380 -9.95 28.71 -25.16
C LEU A 380 -9.66 28.53 -23.67
N GLU A 381 -8.39 28.71 -23.25
CA GLU A 381 -8.00 28.68 -21.83
C GLU A 381 -8.77 29.73 -21.00
N ALA A 382 -8.91 30.96 -21.50
CA ALA A 382 -9.64 32.02 -20.79
C ALA A 382 -11.15 31.71 -20.65
N PHE A 383 -11.78 31.13 -21.67
CA PHE A 383 -13.18 30.69 -21.58
C PHE A 383 -13.37 29.51 -20.62
N GLU A 384 -12.41 28.57 -20.59
CA GLU A 384 -12.40 27.46 -19.63
C GLU A 384 -12.25 27.98 -18.19
N GLU A 385 -11.37 28.96 -17.96
CA GLU A 385 -11.24 29.64 -16.65
C GLU A 385 -12.57 30.30 -16.24
N ALA A 386 -13.29 30.96 -17.17
CA ALA A 386 -14.63 31.51 -16.90
C ALA A 386 -15.65 30.43 -16.48
N GLN A 387 -15.64 29.29 -17.19
CA GLN A 387 -16.54 28.17 -16.94
C GLN A 387 -16.24 27.51 -15.58
N GLU A 388 -14.97 27.21 -15.31
CA GLU A 388 -14.53 26.57 -14.07
C GLU A 388 -14.82 27.48 -12.87
N PHE A 389 -14.46 28.77 -12.97
CA PHE A 389 -14.72 29.73 -11.91
C PHE A 389 -16.20 29.77 -11.53
N CYS A 390 -17.08 29.85 -12.52
CA CYS A 390 -18.52 29.86 -12.28
C CYS A 390 -19.02 28.58 -11.61
N ARG A 391 -18.64 27.40 -12.16
CA ARG A 391 -19.04 26.10 -11.61
C ARG A 391 -18.51 25.87 -10.19
N SER A 392 -17.40 26.52 -9.85
CA SER A 392 -16.79 26.39 -8.53
C SER A 392 -17.56 27.14 -7.43
N ILE A 393 -18.51 28.02 -7.77
CA ILE A 393 -19.31 28.79 -6.81
C ILE A 393 -20.74 28.24 -6.80
N SER A 394 -21.13 27.56 -5.73
CA SER A 394 -22.40 26.84 -5.65
C SER A 394 -23.63 27.74 -5.73
N SER A 395 -23.49 28.99 -5.30
CA SER A 395 -24.55 29.99 -5.29
C SER A 395 -24.75 30.72 -6.61
N LEU A 396 -23.88 30.50 -7.60
CA LEU A 396 -23.89 31.22 -8.85
C LEU A 396 -24.62 30.40 -9.92
N ARG A 397 -25.61 31.01 -10.57
CA ARG A 397 -26.24 30.41 -11.74
C ARG A 397 -25.43 30.73 -12.98
N CYS A 398 -24.66 29.76 -13.45
CA CYS A 398 -23.90 29.88 -14.68
C CYS A 398 -24.78 30.11 -15.90
N ARG A 399 -24.30 30.94 -16.83
CA ARG A 399 -24.88 31.21 -18.15
C ARG A 399 -23.90 30.74 -19.23
N PRO A 400 -23.96 29.45 -19.62
CA PRO A 400 -23.03 28.87 -20.58
C PRO A 400 -22.95 29.62 -21.91
N GLU A 401 -24.03 30.30 -22.28
CA GLU A 401 -24.15 31.06 -23.53
C GLU A 401 -23.10 32.18 -23.65
N LEU A 402 -22.49 32.61 -22.54
CA LEU A 402 -21.46 33.65 -22.50
C LEU A 402 -20.10 33.19 -23.02
N TRP A 403 -19.75 31.90 -22.89
CA TRP A 403 -18.45 31.38 -23.36
C TRP A 403 -18.59 30.32 -24.46
N GLU A 404 -19.73 29.63 -24.59
CA GLU A 404 -19.88 28.54 -25.56
C GLU A 404 -19.60 28.98 -27.00
N LYS A 405 -20.13 30.14 -27.41
CA LYS A 405 -19.84 30.70 -28.74
C LYS A 405 -18.38 31.08 -28.92
N GLY A 406 -17.74 31.60 -27.86
CA GLY A 406 -16.33 31.94 -27.85
C GLY A 406 -15.42 30.71 -27.97
N ILE A 407 -15.78 29.64 -27.26
CA ILE A 407 -15.11 28.33 -27.34
C ILE A 407 -15.26 27.73 -28.73
N GLU A 408 -16.48 27.73 -29.28
CA GLU A 408 -16.75 27.24 -30.65
C GLU A 408 -15.92 28.01 -31.69
N PHE A 409 -15.86 29.33 -31.56
CA PHE A 409 -15.03 30.18 -32.43
C PHE A 409 -13.53 29.87 -32.29
N ALA A 410 -13.04 29.72 -31.06
CA ALA A 410 -11.64 29.38 -30.79
C ALA A 410 -11.26 28.00 -31.39
N ILE A 411 -12.14 27.00 -31.21
CA ILE A 411 -11.94 25.66 -31.76
C ILE A 411 -11.88 25.71 -33.29
N ASN A 412 -12.82 26.40 -33.94
CA ASN A 412 -12.80 26.56 -35.39
C ASN A 412 -11.53 27.30 -35.86
N GLY A 413 -11.11 28.35 -35.15
CA GLY A 413 -9.87 29.06 -35.45
C GLY A 413 -8.62 28.19 -35.37
N ILE A 414 -8.48 27.34 -34.33
CA ILE A 414 -7.37 26.38 -34.21
C ILE A 414 -7.39 25.38 -35.38
N TYR A 415 -8.57 24.91 -35.77
CA TYR A 415 -8.71 23.99 -36.89
C TYR A 415 -8.31 24.65 -38.21
N ASP A 416 -8.74 25.88 -38.45
CA ASP A 416 -8.39 26.66 -39.64
C ASP A 416 -6.89 26.95 -39.70
N ASP A 417 -6.25 27.29 -38.58
CA ASP A 417 -4.79 27.47 -38.49
C ASP A 417 -4.05 26.18 -38.90
N LEU A 418 -4.47 25.01 -38.39
CA LEU A 418 -3.87 23.72 -38.76
C LEU A 418 -4.00 23.42 -40.26
N LEU A 419 -5.16 23.74 -40.84
CA LEU A 419 -5.39 23.59 -42.28
C LEU A 419 -4.54 24.56 -43.10
N GLN A 420 -4.44 25.81 -42.67
CA GLN A 420 -3.66 26.84 -43.35
C GLN A 420 -2.16 26.51 -43.30
N ASP A 421 -1.63 26.16 -42.13
CA ASP A 421 -0.24 25.74 -41.97
C ASP A 421 0.05 24.49 -42.81
N GLY A 422 -0.90 23.55 -42.86
CA GLY A 422 -0.78 22.34 -43.67
C GLY A 422 -0.74 22.63 -45.18
N ARG A 423 -1.58 23.56 -45.66
CA ARG A 423 -1.55 24.06 -47.05
C ARG A 423 -0.24 24.79 -47.36
N GLN A 424 0.22 25.66 -46.47
CA GLN A 424 1.49 26.36 -46.64
C GLN A 424 2.67 25.38 -46.70
N ALA A 425 2.69 24.36 -45.84
CA ALA A 425 3.71 23.31 -45.89
C ALA A 425 3.66 22.52 -47.21
N LEU A 426 2.46 22.26 -47.73
CA LEU A 426 2.26 21.61 -49.03
C LEU A 426 2.81 22.49 -50.18
N ASP A 427 2.51 23.79 -50.18
CA ASP A 427 2.99 24.75 -51.18
C ASP A 427 4.53 24.87 -51.16
N GLN A 428 5.14 24.78 -49.98
CA GLN A 428 6.59 24.75 -49.79
C GLN A 428 7.24 23.40 -50.16
N ARG A 429 6.45 22.43 -50.64
CA ARG A 429 6.86 21.03 -50.91
C ARG A 429 7.41 20.28 -49.69
N ASN A 430 7.09 20.74 -48.49
CA ASN A 430 7.39 20.02 -47.25
C ASN A 430 6.29 19.00 -46.96
N LEU A 431 6.25 17.93 -47.76
CA LEU A 431 5.17 16.94 -47.76
C LEU A 431 5.01 16.24 -46.41
N SER A 432 6.10 15.99 -45.69
CA SER A 432 6.06 15.34 -44.37
C SER A 432 5.34 16.21 -43.33
N GLN A 433 5.64 17.51 -43.30
CA GLN A 433 4.98 18.43 -42.38
C GLN A 433 3.52 18.66 -42.77
N ALA A 434 3.24 18.78 -44.08
CA ALA A 434 1.88 18.93 -44.58
C ALA A 434 0.99 17.73 -44.23
N GLU A 435 1.51 16.49 -44.39
CA GLU A 435 0.79 15.28 -43.99
C GLU A 435 0.51 15.27 -42.48
N LYS A 436 1.52 15.61 -41.67
CA LYS A 436 1.36 15.66 -40.21
C LYS A 436 0.25 16.64 -39.81
N LEU A 437 0.27 17.86 -40.33
CA LEU A 437 -0.73 18.88 -40.04
C LEU A 437 -2.12 18.48 -40.53
N ALA A 438 -2.25 17.87 -41.71
CA ALA A 438 -3.53 17.38 -42.20
C ALA A 438 -4.12 16.28 -41.30
N ARG A 439 -3.29 15.37 -40.77
CA ARG A 439 -3.71 14.34 -39.82
C ARG A 439 -4.06 14.94 -38.45
N GLU A 440 -3.29 15.91 -37.96
CA GLU A 440 -3.59 16.64 -36.73
C GLU A 440 -4.92 17.39 -36.84
N ALA A 441 -5.17 18.09 -37.95
CA ALA A 441 -6.44 18.73 -38.25
C ALA A 441 -7.59 17.70 -38.27
N GLN A 442 -7.41 16.56 -38.94
CA GLN A 442 -8.42 15.50 -39.00
C GLN A 442 -8.77 14.97 -37.60
N GLN A 443 -7.77 14.72 -36.76
CA GLN A 443 -7.98 14.27 -35.40
C GLN A 443 -8.64 15.36 -34.54
N TYR A 444 -8.22 16.62 -34.71
CA TYR A 444 -8.76 17.75 -33.98
C TYR A 444 -10.25 17.97 -34.28
N ALA A 445 -10.66 17.90 -35.56
CA ALA A 445 -12.06 17.93 -35.96
C ALA A 445 -12.87 16.79 -35.33
N ARG A 446 -12.34 15.56 -35.33
CA ARG A 446 -13.01 14.39 -34.73
C ARG A 446 -13.18 14.48 -33.22
N ASN A 447 -12.26 15.14 -32.53
CA ASN A 447 -12.33 15.35 -31.08
C ASN A 447 -13.28 16.48 -30.70
N ASN A 448 -13.58 17.41 -31.63
CA ASN A 448 -14.37 18.60 -31.36
C ASN A 448 -15.65 18.68 -32.24
N LYS A 449 -16.36 17.55 -32.39
CA LYS A 449 -17.55 17.44 -33.27
C LYS A 449 -18.71 18.37 -32.94
N THR A 450 -18.75 18.92 -31.73
CA THR A 450 -19.77 19.88 -31.32
C THR A 450 -19.58 21.25 -31.95
N ALA A 451 -18.34 21.57 -32.35
CA ALA A 451 -17.98 22.84 -32.97
C ALA A 451 -17.54 22.69 -34.43
N ILE A 452 -17.07 21.50 -34.83
CA ILE A 452 -16.59 21.21 -36.19
C ILE A 452 -17.46 20.11 -36.80
N ASP A 453 -18.29 20.49 -37.77
CA ASP A 453 -19.28 19.60 -38.39
C ASP A 453 -18.68 18.45 -39.20
N SER A 454 -17.47 18.63 -39.75
CA SER A 454 -16.83 17.64 -40.64
C SER A 454 -15.32 17.77 -40.71
N ASP A 455 -14.62 16.65 -40.87
CA ASP A 455 -13.17 16.59 -41.16
C ASP A 455 -12.86 16.58 -42.67
N ALA A 456 -13.84 16.92 -43.53
CA ALA A 456 -13.69 16.88 -44.98
C ALA A 456 -12.56 17.77 -45.51
N ALA A 457 -12.36 18.97 -44.95
CA ALA A 457 -11.29 19.87 -45.37
C ALA A 457 -9.90 19.29 -45.07
N ALA A 458 -9.73 18.70 -43.88
CA ALA A 458 -8.49 18.00 -43.50
C ALA A 458 -8.25 16.75 -44.36
N THR A 459 -9.32 16.00 -44.66
CA THR A 459 -9.26 14.82 -45.54
C THR A 459 -8.86 15.18 -46.97
N ASN A 460 -9.41 16.27 -47.51
CA ASN A 460 -9.03 16.79 -48.82
C ASN A 460 -7.57 17.25 -48.84
N LEU A 461 -7.13 18.00 -47.82
CA LEU A 461 -5.73 18.41 -47.70
C LEU A 461 -4.79 17.20 -47.66
N LEU A 462 -5.11 16.17 -46.86
CA LEU A 462 -4.33 14.94 -46.81
C LEU A 462 -4.27 14.26 -48.19
N ARG A 463 -5.40 14.19 -48.91
CA ARG A 463 -5.46 13.65 -50.27
C ARG A 463 -4.56 14.45 -51.23
N ASP A 464 -4.56 15.77 -51.15
CA ASP A 464 -3.71 16.64 -51.98
C ASP A 464 -2.21 16.44 -51.68
N VAL A 465 -1.85 16.27 -50.40
CA VAL A 465 -0.49 15.89 -50.00
C VAL A 465 -0.10 14.54 -50.61
N GLN A 466 -0.97 13.53 -50.50
CA GLN A 466 -0.68 12.19 -51.04
C GLN A 466 -0.65 12.19 -52.57
N GLN A 467 -1.38 13.07 -53.25
CA GLN A 467 -1.28 13.27 -54.70
C GLN A 467 0.14 13.75 -55.12
N GLN A 468 0.78 14.61 -54.32
CA GLN A 468 2.17 15.03 -54.57
C GLN A 468 3.18 13.92 -54.24
N VAL A 469 2.97 13.17 -53.16
CA VAL A 469 3.80 11.99 -52.82
C VAL A 469 3.73 10.94 -53.94
N TYR A 470 2.53 10.68 -54.45
CA TYR A 470 2.29 9.83 -55.61
C TYR A 470 3.07 10.32 -56.84
N ALA A 471 2.99 11.61 -57.15
CA ALA A 471 3.74 12.19 -58.27
C ALA A 471 5.26 12.01 -58.10
N GLY A 472 5.76 12.12 -56.86
CA GLY A 472 7.15 11.83 -56.50
C GLY A 472 7.55 10.39 -56.82
N TYR A 473 6.78 9.39 -56.37
CA TYR A 473 7.02 7.99 -56.70
C TYR A 473 7.01 7.72 -58.22
N MET A 474 6.10 8.37 -58.95
CA MET A 474 6.08 8.26 -60.41
C MET A 474 7.33 8.87 -61.06
N ALA A 475 7.83 10.00 -60.55
CA ALA A 475 9.07 10.60 -61.02
C ALA A 475 10.30 9.74 -60.72
N ASP A 476 10.40 9.21 -59.50
CA ASP A 476 11.47 8.28 -59.09
C ASP A 476 11.45 7.00 -59.92
N GLY A 477 10.27 6.44 -60.16
CA GLY A 477 10.10 5.29 -61.03
C GLY A 477 10.57 5.55 -62.46
N ARG A 478 10.23 6.72 -63.04
CA ARG A 478 10.70 7.12 -64.38
C ARG A 478 12.22 7.28 -64.41
N LYS A 479 12.81 7.92 -63.39
CA LYS A 479 14.26 8.10 -63.28
C LYS A 479 14.98 6.75 -63.20
N ALA A 480 14.53 5.87 -62.32
CA ALA A 480 15.07 4.51 -62.20
C ALA A 480 14.93 3.73 -63.52
N PHE A 481 13.78 3.86 -64.18
CA PHE A 481 13.51 3.24 -65.47
C PHE A 481 14.47 3.73 -66.57
N GLN A 482 14.72 5.04 -66.66
CA GLN A 482 15.70 5.63 -67.58
C GLN A 482 17.12 5.13 -67.32
N THR A 483 17.49 4.94 -66.05
CA THR A 483 18.79 4.37 -65.67
C THR A 483 18.87 2.85 -65.77
N LYS A 484 17.86 2.19 -66.36
CA LYS A 484 17.75 0.73 -66.51
C LYS A 484 17.73 -0.04 -65.18
N GLN A 485 17.42 0.63 -64.07
CA GLN A 485 17.23 0.02 -62.76
C GLN A 485 15.78 -0.49 -62.63
N TYR A 486 15.42 -1.47 -63.44
CA TYR A 486 14.02 -1.86 -63.64
C TYR A 486 13.33 -2.36 -62.36
N SER A 487 14.05 -3.05 -61.47
CA SER A 487 13.51 -3.50 -60.17
C SER A 487 13.17 -2.32 -59.26
N ALA A 488 14.04 -1.29 -59.20
CA ALA A 488 13.77 -0.08 -58.42
C ALA A 488 12.64 0.74 -59.05
N ALA A 489 12.58 0.81 -60.38
CA ALA A 489 11.50 1.46 -61.11
C ALA A 489 10.15 0.79 -60.83
N LEU A 490 10.09 -0.53 -60.90
CA LEU A 490 8.89 -1.31 -60.61
C LEU A 490 8.41 -1.06 -59.18
N MET A 491 9.33 -1.12 -58.21
CA MET A 491 9.00 -0.86 -56.79
C MET A 491 8.43 0.55 -56.57
N ALA A 492 9.02 1.58 -57.21
CA ALA A 492 8.52 2.95 -57.09
C ALA A 492 7.12 3.10 -57.71
N PHE A 493 6.88 2.52 -58.89
CA PHE A 493 5.54 2.51 -59.51
C PHE A 493 4.51 1.72 -58.70
N GLU A 494 4.89 0.61 -58.07
CA GLU A 494 4.02 -0.15 -57.17
C GLU A 494 3.63 0.65 -55.93
N LYS A 495 4.59 1.36 -55.31
CA LYS A 495 4.31 2.28 -54.19
C LYS A 495 3.34 3.38 -54.61
N GLY A 496 3.56 3.98 -55.78
CA GLY A 496 2.63 4.95 -56.36
C GLY A 496 1.24 4.35 -56.58
N LYS A 497 1.14 3.14 -57.14
CA LYS A 497 -0.13 2.45 -57.36
C LYS A 497 -0.88 2.16 -56.05
N SER A 498 -0.19 1.66 -55.02
CA SER A 498 -0.79 1.43 -53.70
C SER A 498 -1.35 2.72 -53.14
N LEU A 499 -0.54 3.78 -53.14
CA LEU A 499 -0.94 5.07 -52.59
C LEU A 499 -2.16 5.67 -53.33
N ALA A 500 -2.21 5.48 -54.66
CA ALA A 500 -3.35 5.91 -55.44
C ALA A 500 -4.63 5.17 -55.08
N THR A 501 -4.56 3.87 -54.80
CA THR A 501 -5.71 3.10 -54.31
C THR A 501 -6.09 3.51 -52.89
N ASP A 502 -5.12 3.63 -51.98
CA ASP A 502 -5.37 3.85 -50.55
C ASP A 502 -6.04 5.21 -50.26
N PHE A 503 -5.80 6.21 -51.10
CA PHE A 503 -6.33 7.57 -50.94
C PHE A 503 -7.28 8.01 -52.06
N ASP A 504 -7.70 7.08 -52.93
CA ASP A 504 -8.58 7.36 -54.08
C ASP A 504 -8.04 8.53 -54.95
N LEU A 505 -6.73 8.50 -55.22
CA LEU A 505 -6.03 9.54 -55.97
C LEU A 505 -6.29 9.40 -57.47
N THR A 506 -6.04 10.47 -58.22
CA THR A 506 -6.11 10.43 -59.69
C THR A 506 -4.79 9.89 -60.26
N PRO A 507 -4.75 8.67 -60.85
CA PRO A 507 -3.52 8.12 -61.41
C PRO A 507 -3.11 8.85 -62.69
N GLN A 508 -1.81 8.92 -62.96
CA GLN A 508 -1.29 9.43 -64.23
C GLN A 508 -1.68 8.49 -65.39
N PRO A 509 -2.03 9.02 -66.59
CA PRO A 509 -2.55 8.20 -67.70
C PRO A 509 -1.64 7.07 -68.17
N ASP A 510 -0.32 7.22 -67.97
CA ASP A 510 0.69 6.25 -68.38
C ASP A 510 1.17 5.34 -67.24
N ALA A 511 0.61 5.45 -66.03
CA ALA A 511 1.07 4.72 -64.86
C ALA A 511 1.03 3.19 -65.05
N GLU A 512 -0.08 2.65 -65.56
CA GLU A 512 -0.18 1.21 -65.83
C GLU A 512 0.82 0.77 -66.91
N LYS A 513 0.99 1.58 -67.96
CA LYS A 513 1.92 1.29 -69.04
C LYS A 513 3.36 1.22 -68.52
N LEU A 514 3.78 2.21 -67.71
CA LEU A 514 5.13 2.25 -67.13
C LEU A 514 5.38 1.07 -66.20
N LEU A 515 4.39 0.70 -65.41
CA LEU A 515 4.46 -0.43 -64.50
C LEU A 515 4.63 -1.75 -65.28
N ARG A 516 3.90 -1.94 -66.39
CA ARG A 516 4.13 -3.08 -67.30
C ARG A 516 5.50 -3.04 -67.97
N GLN A 517 5.94 -1.87 -68.43
CA GLN A 517 7.25 -1.68 -69.06
C GLN A 517 8.41 -1.97 -68.11
N ALA A 518 8.29 -1.60 -66.83
CA ALA A 518 9.28 -1.90 -65.79
C ALA A 518 9.25 -3.38 -65.37
N ALA A 519 8.07 -3.99 -65.29
CA ALA A 519 7.91 -5.39 -64.91
C ALA A 519 8.54 -6.35 -65.94
N ARG A 520 8.41 -6.07 -67.24
CA ARG A 520 8.87 -6.94 -68.32
C ARG A 520 10.35 -7.38 -68.20
N PRO A 521 11.35 -6.48 -68.10
CA PRO A 521 12.75 -6.87 -67.92
C PRO A 521 13.04 -7.56 -66.58
N VAL A 522 12.32 -7.22 -65.51
CA VAL A 522 12.44 -7.92 -64.20
C VAL A 522 12.01 -9.38 -64.31
N ILE A 523 10.92 -9.65 -65.04
CA ILE A 523 10.45 -11.01 -65.31
C ILE A 523 11.45 -11.75 -66.20
N LEU A 524 12.00 -11.11 -67.24
CA LEU A 524 13.05 -11.70 -68.09
C LEU A 524 14.28 -12.12 -67.27
N GLU A 525 14.73 -11.29 -66.33
CA GLU A 525 15.84 -11.61 -65.44
C GLU A 525 15.52 -12.83 -64.56
N LYS A 526 14.31 -12.88 -63.98
CA LYS A 526 13.85 -14.05 -63.22
C LYS A 526 13.78 -15.32 -64.05
N ILE A 527 13.31 -15.24 -65.30
CA ILE A 527 13.32 -16.39 -66.22
C ILE A 527 14.76 -16.88 -66.44
N ALA A 528 15.70 -15.97 -66.68
CA ALA A 528 17.12 -16.33 -66.85
C ALA A 528 17.70 -16.99 -65.59
N GLN A 529 17.37 -16.48 -64.40
CA GLN A 529 17.75 -17.12 -63.13
C GLN A 529 17.16 -18.53 -63.01
N GLY A 530 15.90 -18.73 -63.37
CA GLY A 530 15.26 -20.04 -63.41
C GLY A 530 15.98 -21.01 -64.34
N GLN A 531 16.43 -20.54 -65.52
CA GLN A 531 17.17 -21.36 -66.48
C GLN A 531 18.52 -21.79 -65.91
N LEU A 532 19.22 -20.89 -65.21
CA LEU A 532 20.47 -21.23 -64.51
C LEU A 532 20.24 -22.30 -63.43
N GLN A 533 19.14 -22.22 -62.67
CA GLN A 533 18.81 -23.27 -61.68
C GLN A 533 18.50 -24.61 -62.36
N ALA A 534 17.74 -24.62 -63.46
CA ALA A 534 17.44 -25.83 -64.21
C ALA A 534 18.73 -26.49 -64.74
N ASN A 535 19.62 -25.71 -65.35
CA ASN A 535 20.91 -26.19 -65.86
C ASN A 535 21.85 -26.71 -64.75
N ALA A 536 21.73 -26.17 -63.54
CA ALA A 536 22.49 -26.62 -62.36
C ALA A 536 21.84 -27.83 -61.65
N ASN A 537 20.84 -28.47 -62.27
CA ASN A 537 20.05 -29.56 -61.71
C ASN A 537 19.34 -29.22 -60.37
N LYS A 538 19.04 -27.94 -60.15
CA LYS A 538 18.32 -27.41 -58.99
C LYS A 538 16.83 -27.23 -59.32
N LEU A 539 16.18 -28.37 -59.62
CA LEU A 539 14.83 -28.41 -60.18
C LEU A 539 13.74 -27.81 -59.26
N PRO A 540 13.75 -28.05 -57.93
CA PRO A 540 12.77 -27.40 -57.04
C PRO A 540 12.88 -25.88 -57.06
N GLN A 541 14.09 -25.33 -57.08
CA GLN A 541 14.32 -23.89 -57.18
C GLN A 541 13.85 -23.35 -58.55
N ALA A 542 14.16 -24.06 -59.64
CA ALA A 542 13.71 -23.68 -60.97
C ALA A 542 12.17 -23.67 -61.10
N ARG A 543 11.47 -24.65 -60.52
CA ARG A 543 10.00 -24.71 -60.47
C ARG A 543 9.41 -23.57 -59.63
N SER A 544 10.02 -23.25 -58.49
CA SER A 544 9.61 -22.11 -57.66
C SER A 544 9.71 -20.79 -58.43
N ILE A 545 10.83 -20.56 -59.11
CA ILE A 545 11.02 -19.38 -59.96
C ILE A 545 10.01 -19.36 -61.12
N SER A 546 9.72 -20.52 -61.73
CA SER A 546 8.71 -20.62 -62.80
C SER A 546 7.29 -20.23 -62.32
N ALA A 547 6.91 -20.66 -61.12
CA ALA A 547 5.65 -20.26 -60.49
C ALA A 547 5.62 -18.76 -60.16
N GLU A 548 6.72 -18.20 -59.66
CA GLU A 548 6.85 -16.76 -59.40
C GLU A 548 6.69 -15.94 -60.69
N VAL A 549 7.35 -16.35 -61.78
CA VAL A 549 7.22 -15.71 -63.09
C VAL A 549 5.77 -15.71 -63.57
N THR A 550 5.05 -16.83 -63.42
CA THR A 550 3.63 -16.95 -63.76
C THR A 550 2.79 -15.92 -63.01
N ASN A 551 3.01 -15.80 -61.70
CA ASN A 551 2.29 -14.83 -60.86
C ASN A 551 2.58 -13.39 -61.28
N LEU A 552 3.83 -13.07 -61.60
CA LEU A 552 4.22 -11.74 -62.06
C LEU A 552 3.60 -11.42 -63.45
N GLN A 553 3.57 -12.39 -64.36
CA GLN A 553 2.92 -12.22 -65.66
C GLN A 553 1.42 -11.93 -65.52
N ILE A 554 0.72 -12.63 -64.61
CA ILE A 554 -0.70 -12.37 -64.33
C ILE A 554 -0.87 -10.98 -63.70
N ARG A 555 -0.13 -10.68 -62.63
CA ARG A 555 -0.25 -9.43 -61.87
C ARG A 555 -0.06 -8.18 -62.73
N TYR A 556 0.81 -8.27 -63.73
CA TYR A 556 1.12 -7.15 -64.63
C TYR A 556 0.48 -7.27 -66.01
N GLY A 557 -0.38 -8.26 -66.25
CA GLY A 557 -1.06 -8.43 -67.54
C GLY A 557 -0.10 -8.70 -68.71
N LEU A 558 0.99 -9.42 -68.45
CA LEU A 558 2.05 -9.78 -69.39
C LEU A 558 2.01 -11.26 -69.82
N VAL A 559 0.90 -11.95 -69.56
CA VAL A 559 0.70 -13.37 -69.94
C VAL A 559 0.81 -13.58 -71.45
N ASN A 560 0.39 -12.59 -72.26
CA ASN A 560 0.42 -12.66 -73.73
C ASN A 560 1.64 -11.96 -74.36
N ASP A 561 2.66 -11.58 -73.58
CA ASP A 561 3.89 -11.01 -74.14
C ASP A 561 4.71 -12.10 -74.85
N LYS A 562 4.83 -11.98 -76.17
CA LYS A 562 5.46 -13.00 -77.03
C LYS A 562 6.91 -13.31 -76.65
N GLU A 563 7.68 -12.33 -76.20
CA GLU A 563 9.08 -12.55 -75.83
C GLU A 563 9.18 -13.30 -74.49
N LEU A 564 8.41 -12.84 -73.49
CA LEU A 564 8.36 -13.49 -72.19
C LEU A 564 7.86 -14.93 -72.30
N ASP A 565 6.78 -15.14 -73.05
CA ASP A 565 6.22 -16.47 -73.27
C ASP A 565 7.21 -17.41 -73.97
N GLY A 566 7.91 -16.93 -75.01
CA GLY A 566 8.97 -17.71 -75.67
C GLY A 566 10.10 -18.12 -74.72
N LYS A 567 10.60 -17.18 -73.90
CA LYS A 567 11.67 -17.45 -72.92
C LYS A 567 11.18 -18.33 -71.76
N PHE A 568 9.94 -18.15 -71.33
CA PHE A 568 9.33 -18.93 -70.26
C PHE A 568 9.06 -20.38 -70.68
N ARG A 569 8.58 -20.59 -71.92
CA ARG A 569 8.48 -21.94 -72.51
C ARG A 569 9.84 -22.63 -72.57
N ALA A 570 10.90 -21.91 -72.95
CA ALA A 570 12.25 -22.46 -72.93
C ALA A 570 12.72 -22.85 -71.51
N LEU A 571 12.37 -22.07 -70.48
CA LEU A 571 12.62 -22.45 -69.08
C LEU A 571 11.90 -23.75 -68.70
N ASN A 572 10.59 -23.83 -68.95
CA ASN A 572 9.80 -25.02 -68.60
C ASN A 572 10.28 -26.26 -69.37
N GLN A 573 10.66 -26.11 -70.64
CA GLN A 573 11.28 -27.17 -71.42
C GLN A 573 12.64 -27.58 -70.84
N GLY A 574 13.46 -26.63 -70.37
CA GLY A 574 14.73 -26.92 -69.70
C GLY A 574 14.56 -27.71 -68.40
N ILE A 575 13.60 -27.31 -67.56
CA ILE A 575 13.23 -28.05 -66.33
C ILE A 575 12.82 -29.48 -66.68
N PHE A 576 11.90 -29.63 -67.62
CA PHE A 576 11.38 -30.94 -68.05
C PHE A 576 12.48 -31.83 -68.65
N SER A 577 13.32 -31.28 -69.53
CA SER A 577 14.42 -32.02 -70.15
C SER A 577 15.43 -32.53 -69.11
N GLN A 578 15.74 -31.72 -68.09
CA GLN A 578 16.66 -32.12 -67.03
C GLN A 578 16.03 -33.16 -66.09
N GLU A 579 14.72 -33.07 -65.82
CA GLU A 579 13.96 -34.11 -65.10
C GLU A 579 14.04 -35.45 -65.82
N CYS A 580 13.85 -35.45 -67.15
CA CYS A 580 13.95 -36.65 -67.95
C CYS A 580 15.37 -37.24 -67.98
N ALA A 581 16.40 -36.39 -68.05
CA ALA A 581 17.78 -36.85 -67.94
C ALA A 581 18.07 -37.52 -66.59
N ASN A 582 17.58 -36.96 -65.48
CA ASN A 582 17.73 -37.57 -64.15
C ASN A 582 16.97 -38.91 -64.04
N ALA A 583 15.76 -38.98 -64.58
CA ALA A 583 14.96 -40.21 -64.58
C ALA A 583 15.60 -41.32 -65.42
N GLN A 584 16.16 -40.98 -66.58
CA GLN A 584 16.92 -41.92 -67.42
C GLN A 584 18.16 -42.43 -66.68
N ALA A 585 18.93 -41.53 -66.06
CA ALA A 585 20.12 -41.93 -65.28
C ALA A 585 19.76 -42.87 -64.11
N SER A 586 18.64 -42.62 -63.43
CA SER A 586 18.13 -43.48 -62.36
C SER A 586 17.72 -44.86 -62.89
N TYR A 587 17.02 -44.91 -64.03
CA TYR A 587 16.67 -46.15 -64.71
C TYR A 587 17.93 -46.96 -65.03
N ASP A 588 18.90 -46.34 -65.69
CA ASP A 588 20.14 -46.99 -66.14
C ASP A 588 20.93 -47.53 -64.95
N GLN A 589 21.04 -46.76 -63.85
CA GLN A 589 21.72 -47.19 -62.64
C GLN A 589 21.11 -48.47 -62.05
N HIS A 590 19.79 -48.48 -61.85
CA HIS A 590 19.08 -49.63 -61.27
C HIS A 590 19.14 -50.86 -62.20
N TYR A 591 18.97 -50.65 -63.51
CA TYR A 591 19.08 -51.72 -64.49
C TYR A 591 20.48 -52.37 -64.48
N GLN A 592 21.55 -51.56 -64.52
CA GLN A 592 22.93 -52.07 -64.45
C GLN A 592 23.22 -52.79 -63.12
N ARG A 593 22.69 -52.28 -62.00
CA ARG A 593 22.83 -52.92 -60.70
C ARG A 593 22.15 -54.30 -60.66
N SER A 594 20.97 -54.42 -61.28
CA SER A 594 20.29 -55.71 -61.41
C SER A 594 21.09 -56.73 -62.21
N LEU A 595 21.71 -56.31 -63.33
CA LEU A 595 22.55 -57.20 -64.14
C LEU A 595 23.74 -57.74 -63.32
N GLN A 596 24.37 -56.88 -62.52
CA GLN A 596 25.43 -57.29 -61.60
C GLN A 596 24.94 -58.34 -60.58
N LEU A 597 23.81 -58.06 -59.90
CA LEU A 597 23.26 -58.96 -58.89
C LEU A 597 22.83 -60.30 -59.49
N SER A 598 22.29 -60.28 -60.71
CA SER A 598 21.96 -61.48 -61.47
C SER A 598 23.19 -62.34 -61.77
N ALA A 599 24.32 -61.72 -62.14
CA ALA A 599 25.60 -62.42 -62.33
C ALA A 599 26.15 -63.04 -61.04
N GLU A 600 25.91 -62.39 -59.90
CA GLU A 600 26.23 -62.89 -58.55
C GLU A 600 25.21 -63.93 -58.03
N ARG A 601 24.20 -64.28 -58.84
CA ARG A 601 23.11 -65.20 -58.49
C ARG A 601 22.26 -64.72 -57.33
N LYS A 602 22.15 -63.40 -57.11
CA LYS A 602 21.30 -62.76 -56.10
C LYS A 602 20.00 -62.27 -56.74
N PHE A 603 19.23 -63.19 -57.30
CA PHE A 603 18.07 -62.92 -58.15
C PHE A 603 16.94 -62.16 -57.43
N ALA A 604 16.68 -62.41 -56.15
CA ALA A 604 15.67 -61.62 -55.41
C ALA A 604 16.05 -60.13 -55.31
N GLN A 605 17.33 -59.84 -55.08
CA GLN A 605 17.83 -58.46 -55.05
C GLN A 605 17.85 -57.83 -56.45
N ALA A 606 18.21 -58.63 -57.46
CA ALA A 606 18.20 -58.20 -58.84
C ALA A 606 16.78 -57.85 -59.34
N ALA A 607 15.76 -58.62 -58.94
CA ALA A 607 14.36 -58.35 -59.26
C ALA A 607 13.90 -57.02 -58.64
N ALA A 608 14.20 -56.80 -57.36
CA ALA A 608 13.89 -55.54 -56.68
C ALA A 608 14.53 -54.31 -57.36
N GLU A 609 15.77 -54.41 -57.85
CA GLU A 609 16.41 -53.33 -58.63
C GLU A 609 15.73 -53.11 -59.99
N LEU A 610 15.23 -54.15 -60.66
CA LEU A 610 14.46 -53.99 -61.91
C LEU A 610 13.12 -53.33 -61.67
N ASP A 611 12.44 -53.63 -60.56
CA ASP A 611 11.23 -52.92 -60.17
C ASP A 611 11.49 -51.42 -59.96
N GLN A 612 12.62 -51.05 -59.35
CA GLN A 612 13.02 -49.65 -59.23
C GLN A 612 13.31 -49.00 -60.59
N ALA A 613 13.98 -49.71 -61.50
CA ALA A 613 14.19 -49.22 -62.87
C ALA A 613 12.84 -49.00 -63.58
N ILE A 614 11.94 -49.97 -63.55
CA ILE A 614 10.60 -49.88 -64.15
C ILE A 614 9.80 -48.73 -63.53
N ALA A 615 9.88 -48.55 -62.22
CA ALA A 615 9.23 -47.44 -61.52
C ALA A 615 9.80 -46.08 -61.96
N ALA A 616 11.12 -45.95 -62.14
CA ALA A 616 11.74 -44.73 -62.65
C ALA A 616 11.25 -44.38 -64.07
N ALA A 617 11.07 -45.38 -64.95
CA ALA A 617 10.50 -45.18 -66.28
C ALA A 617 9.01 -44.81 -66.24
N LYS A 618 8.18 -45.58 -65.52
CA LYS A 618 6.71 -45.39 -65.46
C LYS A 618 6.31 -44.12 -64.71
N GLY A 619 7.03 -43.78 -63.65
CA GLY A 619 6.81 -42.55 -62.87
C GLY A 619 7.11 -41.27 -63.67
N ASN A 620 7.84 -41.37 -64.77
CA ASN A 620 8.22 -40.26 -65.63
C ASN A 620 7.73 -40.49 -67.07
N SER A 621 6.44 -40.81 -67.23
CA SER A 621 5.83 -41.18 -68.53
C SER A 621 6.00 -40.13 -69.64
N GLY A 622 6.17 -38.84 -69.28
CA GLY A 622 6.49 -37.78 -70.24
C GLY A 622 7.89 -37.89 -70.87
N CYS A 623 8.80 -38.65 -70.27
CA CYS A 623 10.21 -38.74 -70.68
C CYS A 623 10.52 -39.83 -71.71
N ALA A 624 9.51 -40.61 -72.11
CA ALA A 624 9.63 -41.68 -73.10
C ALA A 624 10.76 -42.71 -72.82
N ILE A 625 11.03 -43.00 -71.53
CA ILE A 625 12.03 -43.98 -71.10
C ILE A 625 11.48 -45.40 -71.35
N PRO A 626 12.15 -46.27 -72.14
CA PRO A 626 11.65 -47.60 -72.46
C PRO A 626 11.82 -48.58 -71.27
N SER A 627 10.72 -49.02 -70.65
CA SER A 627 10.77 -50.02 -69.56
C SER A 627 10.93 -51.47 -70.04
N ALA A 628 10.69 -51.74 -71.33
CA ALA A 628 10.60 -53.08 -71.89
C ALA A 628 11.84 -53.96 -71.61
N THR A 629 13.04 -53.40 -71.65
CA THR A 629 14.29 -54.13 -71.38
C THR A 629 14.40 -54.60 -69.93
N ALA A 630 13.92 -53.81 -68.96
CA ALA A 630 13.87 -54.21 -67.56
C ALA A 630 12.76 -55.22 -67.29
N GLU A 631 11.59 -55.07 -67.94
CA GLU A 631 10.47 -56.01 -67.83
C GLU A 631 10.82 -57.41 -68.37
N VAL A 632 11.52 -57.48 -69.51
CA VAL A 632 12.01 -58.74 -70.08
C VAL A 632 13.03 -59.39 -69.16
N GLU A 633 13.97 -58.61 -68.60
CA GLU A 633 14.97 -59.14 -67.68
C GLU A 633 14.34 -59.64 -66.38
N LEU A 634 13.33 -58.93 -65.86
CA LEU A 634 12.61 -59.33 -64.65
C LEU A 634 11.89 -60.67 -64.87
N ALA A 635 11.19 -60.82 -66.00
CA ALA A 635 10.55 -62.08 -66.37
C ALA A 635 11.57 -63.23 -66.53
N ARG A 636 12.79 -62.95 -67.00
CA ARG A 636 13.85 -63.95 -67.15
C ARG A 636 14.32 -64.49 -65.80
N ILE A 637 14.41 -63.64 -64.77
CA ILE A 637 14.92 -64.00 -63.44
C ILE A 637 13.81 -64.27 -62.40
N ASP A 638 12.55 -64.19 -62.79
CA ASP A 638 11.39 -64.33 -61.90
C ASP A 638 11.42 -65.64 -61.10
N ALA A 639 11.59 -66.78 -61.79
CA ALA A 639 11.65 -68.09 -61.14
C ALA A 639 12.74 -68.20 -60.05
N PRO A 640 14.04 -67.92 -60.33
CA PRO A 640 15.07 -67.97 -59.30
C PRO A 640 14.97 -66.83 -58.26
N ALA A 641 14.38 -65.68 -58.59
CA ALA A 641 14.10 -64.62 -57.63
C ALA A 641 13.05 -65.06 -56.61
N HIS A 642 11.92 -65.60 -57.08
CA HIS A 642 10.85 -66.10 -56.22
C HIS A 642 11.34 -67.21 -55.27
N TYR A 643 12.19 -68.12 -55.77
CA TYR A 643 12.83 -69.12 -54.91
C TYR A 643 13.62 -68.49 -53.76
N GLN A 644 14.45 -67.49 -54.06
CA GLN A 644 15.26 -66.81 -53.05
C GLN A 644 14.42 -65.99 -52.08
N GLU A 645 13.33 -65.38 -52.54
CA GLU A 645 12.35 -64.70 -51.69
C GLU A 645 11.68 -65.69 -50.73
N LEU A 646 11.30 -66.88 -51.20
CA LEU A 646 10.78 -67.93 -50.33
C LEU A 646 11.80 -68.35 -49.26
N LEU A 647 13.09 -68.46 -49.61
CA LEU A 647 14.15 -68.73 -48.63
C LEU A 647 14.33 -67.58 -47.62
N GLN A 648 14.26 -66.32 -48.08
CA GLN A 648 14.28 -65.16 -47.19
C GLN A 648 13.06 -65.17 -46.25
N LYS A 649 11.88 -65.53 -46.76
CA LYS A 649 10.65 -65.69 -45.99
C LYS A 649 10.79 -66.81 -44.95
N VAL A 650 11.40 -67.95 -45.29
CA VAL A 650 11.73 -69.00 -44.31
C VAL A 650 12.57 -68.42 -43.18
N ASN A 651 13.66 -67.71 -43.49
CA ASN A 651 14.51 -67.10 -42.46
C ASN A 651 13.76 -66.08 -41.59
N ALA A 652 12.87 -65.29 -42.18
CA ALA A 652 12.02 -64.35 -41.44
C ALA A 652 11.05 -65.07 -40.49
N ILE A 653 10.41 -66.15 -40.95
CA ILE A 653 9.48 -66.95 -40.13
C ILE A 653 10.22 -67.69 -39.00
N ILE A 654 11.44 -68.16 -39.25
CA ILE A 654 12.33 -68.71 -38.21
C ILE A 654 12.63 -67.64 -37.15
N GLY A 655 12.92 -66.40 -37.58
CA GLY A 655 13.10 -65.26 -36.68
C GLY A 655 11.86 -64.95 -35.83
N GLN A 656 10.66 -65.19 -36.37
CA GLN A 656 9.37 -65.06 -35.67
C GLN A 656 9.04 -66.26 -34.77
N ASN A 657 9.94 -67.25 -34.69
CA ASN A 657 9.80 -68.46 -33.88
C ASN A 657 8.60 -69.36 -34.28
N ASN A 658 8.12 -69.25 -35.52
CA ASN A 658 7.05 -70.11 -36.07
C ASN A 658 7.64 -71.25 -36.91
N MET A 659 8.20 -72.25 -36.23
CA MET A 659 8.97 -73.31 -36.89
C MET A 659 8.16 -74.22 -37.82
N PRO A 660 6.92 -74.63 -37.49
CA PRO A 660 6.12 -75.46 -38.40
C PRO A 660 5.86 -74.78 -39.74
N GLU A 661 5.55 -73.48 -39.72
CA GLU A 661 5.34 -72.71 -40.95
C GLU A 661 6.65 -72.51 -41.72
N ALA A 662 7.78 -72.31 -41.04
CA ALA A 662 9.08 -72.22 -41.70
C ALA A 662 9.43 -73.51 -42.47
N VAL A 663 9.13 -74.68 -41.89
CA VAL A 663 9.32 -75.97 -42.56
C VAL A 663 8.42 -76.08 -43.79
N LYS A 664 7.15 -75.72 -43.66
CA LYS A 664 6.19 -75.73 -44.77
C LYS A 664 6.64 -74.83 -45.93
N VAL A 665 7.01 -73.59 -45.64
CA VAL A 665 7.47 -72.63 -46.67
C VAL A 665 8.80 -73.09 -47.30
N TYR A 666 9.68 -73.78 -46.57
CA TYR A 666 10.88 -74.37 -47.15
C TYR A 666 10.54 -75.51 -48.13
N GLN A 667 9.51 -76.30 -47.83
CA GLN A 667 9.01 -77.33 -48.74
C GLN A 667 8.40 -76.72 -50.00
N GLU A 668 7.62 -75.64 -49.85
CA GLU A 668 7.11 -74.84 -50.98
C GLU A 668 8.27 -74.29 -51.84
N ALA A 669 9.30 -73.72 -51.21
CA ALA A 669 10.51 -73.27 -51.91
C ALA A 669 11.19 -74.42 -52.67
N SER A 670 11.22 -75.61 -52.06
CA SER A 670 11.83 -76.79 -52.65
C SER A 670 11.05 -77.32 -53.85
N GLU A 671 9.71 -77.32 -53.77
CA GLU A 671 8.83 -77.69 -54.87
C GLU A 671 8.94 -76.67 -56.03
N HIS A 672 8.96 -75.37 -55.71
CA HIS A 672 9.17 -74.31 -56.70
C HIS A 672 10.53 -74.43 -57.40
N TYR A 673 11.59 -74.74 -56.66
CA TYR A 673 12.93 -74.93 -57.23
C TYR A 673 12.94 -75.99 -58.34
N GLU A 674 12.30 -77.13 -58.08
CA GLU A 674 12.20 -78.25 -59.03
C GLU A 674 11.26 -77.92 -60.20
N THR A 675 10.03 -77.48 -59.90
CA THR A 675 8.98 -77.26 -60.91
C THR A 675 9.28 -76.09 -61.84
N ALA A 676 9.93 -75.02 -61.34
CA ALA A 676 10.31 -73.86 -62.12
C ALA A 676 11.73 -73.97 -62.73
N GLY A 677 12.41 -75.10 -62.53
CA GLY A 677 13.74 -75.37 -63.09
C GLY A 677 14.81 -74.38 -62.64
N VAL A 678 14.79 -73.96 -61.37
CA VAL A 678 15.66 -72.91 -60.81
C VAL A 678 17.14 -73.28 -60.90
N ALA A 679 17.48 -74.57 -60.88
CA ALA A 679 18.84 -75.08 -61.04
C ALA A 679 19.56 -74.56 -62.31
N ARG A 680 18.82 -74.31 -63.41
CA ARG A 680 19.40 -73.80 -64.68
C ARG A 680 20.02 -72.41 -64.54
N PHE A 681 19.70 -71.68 -63.47
CA PHE A 681 20.25 -70.37 -63.15
C PHE A 681 21.49 -70.43 -62.23
N GLY A 682 22.01 -71.64 -61.95
CA GLY A 682 23.21 -71.85 -61.13
C GLY A 682 22.99 -71.63 -59.63
N VAL A 683 21.73 -71.55 -59.18
CA VAL A 683 21.35 -71.56 -57.76
C VAL A 683 21.38 -73.00 -57.28
N ASN A 684 21.96 -73.26 -56.09
CA ASN A 684 22.00 -74.59 -55.49
C ASN A 684 20.93 -74.71 -54.41
N GLN A 685 20.21 -75.83 -54.38
CA GLN A 685 19.26 -76.17 -53.31
C GLN A 685 19.90 -77.11 -52.29
N ALA A 686 19.80 -76.76 -51.00
CA ALA A 686 20.04 -77.71 -49.91
C ALA A 686 18.75 -78.51 -49.63
N THR A 687 18.87 -79.78 -49.25
CA THR A 687 17.71 -80.51 -48.70
C THR A 687 17.29 -79.87 -47.37
N LEU A 688 16.02 -80.01 -46.97
CA LEU A 688 15.55 -79.47 -45.68
C LEU A 688 16.41 -79.98 -44.52
N LEU A 689 16.84 -81.24 -44.57
CA LEU A 689 17.75 -81.83 -43.60
C LEU A 689 19.11 -81.12 -43.60
N ALA A 690 19.76 -80.96 -44.76
CA ALA A 690 21.06 -80.30 -44.86
C ALA A 690 21.00 -78.80 -44.47
N PHE A 691 19.89 -78.14 -44.79
CA PHE A 691 19.60 -76.78 -44.36
C PHE A 691 19.48 -76.68 -42.85
N ALA A 692 18.77 -77.61 -42.21
CA ALA A 692 18.58 -77.63 -40.76
C ALA A 692 19.83 -78.06 -39.98
N VAL A 693 20.59 -79.06 -40.44
CA VAL A 693 21.80 -79.56 -39.76
C VAL A 693 22.82 -78.44 -39.52
N ASN A 694 22.95 -77.53 -40.48
CA ASN A 694 23.87 -76.40 -40.41
C ASN A 694 23.27 -75.15 -39.75
N HIS A 695 21.99 -75.18 -39.35
CA HIS A 695 21.30 -74.02 -38.81
C HIS A 695 21.63 -73.81 -37.31
N GLU A 696 21.71 -72.55 -36.87
CA GLU A 696 22.01 -72.20 -35.47
C GLU A 696 20.76 -72.18 -34.57
N ASN A 697 19.59 -71.86 -35.14
CA ASN A 697 18.33 -71.80 -34.42
C ASN A 697 17.88 -73.20 -33.92
N LYS A 698 18.07 -73.44 -32.62
CA LYS A 698 17.78 -74.73 -31.96
C LYS A 698 16.32 -75.16 -32.07
N THR A 699 15.37 -74.22 -32.03
CA THR A 699 13.94 -74.53 -32.14
C THR A 699 13.58 -74.94 -33.56
N PHE A 700 14.17 -74.32 -34.58
CA PHE A 700 14.00 -74.74 -35.98
C PHE A 700 14.58 -76.14 -36.20
N VAL A 701 15.80 -76.40 -35.74
CA VAL A 701 16.44 -77.73 -35.81
C VAL A 701 15.58 -78.80 -35.12
N ALA A 702 14.98 -78.48 -33.97
CA ALA A 702 14.07 -79.38 -33.25
C ALA A 702 12.76 -79.64 -34.00
N GLU A 703 12.23 -78.66 -34.72
CA GLU A 703 11.04 -78.84 -35.53
C GLU A 703 11.31 -79.69 -36.76
N VAL A 704 12.42 -79.45 -37.46
CA VAL A 704 12.82 -80.28 -38.60
C VAL A 704 13.10 -81.72 -38.15
N ALA A 705 13.68 -81.92 -36.96
CA ALA A 705 13.87 -83.26 -36.40
C ALA A 705 12.54 -83.97 -36.12
N ARG A 706 11.54 -83.25 -35.62
CA ARG A 706 10.19 -83.77 -35.42
C ARG A 706 9.51 -84.10 -36.74
N HIS A 707 9.63 -83.22 -37.73
CA HIS A 707 9.09 -83.42 -39.07
C HIS A 707 9.71 -84.64 -39.75
N ALA A 708 11.04 -84.79 -39.69
CA ALA A 708 11.74 -85.96 -40.20
C ALA A 708 11.28 -87.27 -39.51
N ALA A 709 11.14 -87.25 -38.17
CA ALA A 709 10.64 -88.41 -37.42
C ALA A 709 9.19 -88.75 -37.77
N ALA A 710 8.32 -87.76 -37.93
CA ALA A 710 6.92 -87.95 -38.31
C ALA A 710 6.79 -88.57 -39.72
N ASN A 711 7.71 -88.24 -40.63
CA ASN A 711 7.74 -88.78 -41.98
C ASN A 711 8.52 -90.11 -42.11
N GLY A 712 8.93 -90.72 -41.00
CA GLY A 712 9.61 -92.01 -40.99
C GLY A 712 11.13 -91.97 -41.25
N ASP A 713 11.73 -90.79 -41.44
CA ASP A 713 13.20 -90.64 -41.53
C ASP A 713 13.81 -90.61 -40.13
N ALA A 714 13.87 -91.79 -39.52
CA ALA A 714 14.43 -91.97 -38.19
C ALA A 714 15.94 -91.65 -38.14
N THR A 715 16.65 -91.81 -39.25
CA THR A 715 18.09 -91.55 -39.39
C THR A 715 18.41 -90.05 -39.42
N GLY A 716 17.75 -89.27 -40.28
CA GLY A 716 17.91 -87.81 -40.32
C GLY A 716 17.39 -87.15 -39.04
N ALA A 717 16.30 -87.66 -38.47
CA ALA A 717 15.82 -87.21 -37.17
C ALA A 717 16.85 -87.46 -36.04
N LEU A 718 17.52 -88.62 -36.03
CA LEU A 718 18.60 -88.91 -35.08
C LEU A 718 19.81 -87.97 -35.28
N GLU A 719 20.18 -87.66 -36.52
CA GLU A 719 21.26 -86.71 -36.82
C GLU A 719 20.96 -85.32 -36.26
N LEU A 720 19.74 -84.82 -36.49
CA LEU A 720 19.30 -83.54 -35.94
C LEU A 720 19.18 -83.58 -34.40
N VAL A 721 18.76 -84.69 -33.81
CA VAL A 721 18.79 -84.86 -32.34
C VAL A 721 20.22 -84.82 -31.80
N LYS A 722 21.20 -85.46 -32.45
CA LYS A 722 22.62 -85.34 -32.08
C LYS A 722 23.11 -83.90 -32.20
N ARG A 723 22.69 -83.17 -33.25
CA ARG A 723 22.98 -81.74 -33.40
C ARG A 723 22.36 -80.92 -32.26
N LEU A 724 21.12 -81.18 -31.86
CA LEU A 724 20.46 -80.50 -30.74
C LEU A 724 21.17 -80.76 -29.40
N VAL A 725 21.68 -81.98 -29.19
CA VAL A 725 22.53 -82.31 -28.03
C VAL A 725 23.81 -81.48 -28.06
N ALA A 726 24.50 -81.40 -29.21
CA ALA A 726 25.70 -80.55 -29.36
C ALA A 726 25.39 -79.06 -29.12
N LEU A 727 24.21 -78.59 -29.54
CA LEU A 727 23.71 -77.24 -29.29
C LEU A 727 23.19 -77.02 -27.85
N LYS A 728 23.28 -78.02 -26.97
CA LYS A 728 22.80 -77.98 -25.57
C LYS A 728 21.32 -77.58 -25.46
N TYR A 729 20.45 -78.19 -26.28
CA TYR A 729 19.01 -77.94 -26.25
C TYR A 729 18.35 -78.69 -25.08
N THR A 730 17.66 -77.96 -24.18
CA THR A 730 17.18 -78.51 -22.89
C THR A 730 15.65 -78.55 -22.74
N LYS A 731 14.86 -78.29 -23.80
CA LYS A 731 13.39 -78.29 -23.68
C LYS A 731 12.82 -79.70 -23.45
N TYR A 732 11.75 -79.77 -22.63
CA TYR A 732 11.05 -80.99 -22.18
C TYR A 732 10.70 -81.98 -23.31
N ASN A 733 10.39 -81.46 -24.51
CA ASN A 733 9.96 -82.26 -25.65
C ASN A 733 11.10 -83.05 -26.33
N LEU A 734 12.37 -82.81 -26.00
CA LEU A 734 13.49 -83.58 -26.57
C LEU A 734 13.44 -85.05 -26.16
N ASN A 735 13.00 -85.34 -24.92
CA ASN A 735 12.83 -86.71 -24.45
C ASN A 735 11.72 -87.45 -25.21
N GLN A 736 10.61 -86.78 -25.50
CA GLN A 736 9.51 -87.34 -26.31
C GLN A 736 9.97 -87.64 -27.74
N LEU A 737 10.71 -86.71 -28.35
CA LEU A 737 11.28 -86.90 -29.69
C LEU A 737 12.29 -88.06 -29.71
N GLN A 738 13.16 -88.14 -28.71
CA GLN A 738 14.06 -89.27 -28.53
C GLN A 738 13.33 -90.60 -28.37
N GLU A 739 12.23 -90.63 -27.61
CA GLU A 739 11.39 -91.81 -27.44
C GLU A 739 10.76 -92.25 -28.76
N GLN A 740 10.18 -91.31 -29.52
CA GLN A 740 9.60 -91.58 -30.84
C GLN A 740 10.66 -92.12 -31.82
N ILE A 741 11.81 -91.46 -31.93
CA ILE A 741 12.90 -91.91 -32.80
C ILE A 741 13.41 -93.29 -32.36
N GLY A 742 13.55 -93.52 -31.05
CA GLY A 742 13.94 -94.82 -30.50
C GLY A 742 12.96 -95.93 -30.87
N GLN A 743 11.65 -95.69 -30.77
CA GLN A 743 10.61 -96.64 -31.19
C GLN A 743 10.64 -96.90 -32.70
N LEU A 744 10.85 -95.87 -33.53
CA LEU A 744 10.94 -95.99 -34.98
C LEU A 744 12.16 -96.82 -35.40
N LEU A 745 13.33 -96.50 -34.86
CA LEU A 745 14.57 -97.25 -35.10
C LEU A 745 14.41 -98.70 -34.65
N ALA A 746 13.81 -98.94 -33.47
CA ALA A 746 13.58 -100.30 -32.98
C ALA A 746 12.61 -101.08 -33.85
N THR A 747 11.55 -100.44 -34.36
CA THR A 747 10.58 -101.08 -35.25
C THR A 747 11.25 -101.48 -36.58
N ARG A 748 12.02 -100.57 -37.17
CA ARG A 748 12.79 -100.83 -38.39
C ARG A 748 13.77 -101.99 -38.19
N ASP A 749 14.53 -101.96 -37.11
CA ASP A 749 15.60 -102.93 -36.89
C ASP A 749 15.05 -104.28 -36.42
N ALA A 750 13.93 -104.34 -35.68
CA ALA A 750 13.26 -105.59 -35.31
C ALA A 750 12.64 -106.28 -36.53
N GLN A 751 12.11 -105.51 -37.49
CA GLN A 751 11.66 -106.05 -38.77
C GLN A 751 12.82 -106.62 -39.59
N ALA A 752 13.96 -105.94 -39.59
CA ALA A 752 15.15 -106.38 -40.33
C ALA A 752 15.88 -107.56 -39.65
N ASN A 753 15.95 -107.61 -38.32
CA ASN A 753 16.67 -108.63 -37.56
C ASN A 753 15.98 -108.96 -36.21
N PRO A 754 14.92 -109.79 -36.20
CA PRO A 754 14.11 -110.04 -35.01
C PRO A 754 14.85 -110.71 -33.84
N LYS A 755 15.94 -111.46 -34.11
CA LYS A 755 16.73 -112.15 -33.07
C LYS A 755 17.97 -111.36 -32.64
N GLY A 756 18.13 -110.12 -33.11
CA GLY A 756 19.28 -109.29 -32.80
C GLY A 756 19.38 -108.96 -31.31
N ASP A 757 20.61 -108.79 -30.81
CA ASP A 757 20.82 -108.25 -29.47
C ASP A 757 20.39 -106.77 -29.46
N TYR A 758 19.15 -106.53 -29.03
CA TYR A 758 18.54 -105.22 -28.97
C TYR A 758 19.34 -104.22 -28.12
N LYS A 759 20.16 -104.68 -27.15
CA LYS A 759 21.03 -103.78 -26.36
C LYS A 759 22.22 -103.32 -27.18
N GLN A 760 22.83 -104.21 -27.94
CA GLN A 760 23.97 -103.87 -28.81
C GLN A 760 23.53 -102.94 -29.94
N LEU A 761 22.38 -103.20 -30.56
CA LEU A 761 21.81 -102.33 -31.60
C LEU A 761 21.40 -100.95 -31.07
N ALA A 762 20.78 -100.85 -29.89
CA ALA A 762 20.47 -99.54 -29.31
C ALA A 762 21.73 -98.69 -29.02
N ASN A 763 22.85 -99.36 -28.69
CA ASN A 763 24.13 -98.71 -28.46
C ASN A 763 24.78 -98.17 -29.74
N THR A 764 24.51 -98.73 -30.93
CA THR A 764 25.09 -98.18 -32.18
C THR A 764 24.54 -96.79 -32.49
N TYR A 765 23.28 -96.52 -32.15
CA TYR A 765 22.66 -95.20 -32.34
C TYR A 765 23.09 -94.19 -31.29
N THR A 766 23.22 -94.63 -30.04
CA THR A 766 23.44 -93.76 -28.88
C THR A 766 24.89 -93.60 -28.48
N GLY A 767 25.77 -94.52 -28.87
CA GLY A 767 27.18 -94.55 -28.47
C GLY A 767 27.41 -94.62 -26.96
N GLY A 768 26.40 -95.05 -26.19
CA GLY A 768 26.43 -95.00 -24.72
C GLY A 768 26.25 -93.59 -24.12
N SER A 769 25.89 -92.58 -24.92
CA SER A 769 25.70 -91.20 -24.45
C SER A 769 24.58 -91.12 -23.41
N LYS A 770 24.86 -90.44 -22.29
CA LYS A 770 23.87 -90.16 -21.24
C LYS A 770 22.74 -89.27 -21.75
N ASP A 771 23.01 -88.39 -22.70
CA ASP A 771 22.03 -87.44 -23.26
C ASP A 771 21.03 -88.11 -24.20
N LEU A 772 21.33 -89.32 -24.68
CA LEU A 772 20.45 -90.15 -25.52
C LEU A 772 19.83 -91.33 -24.75
N LYS A 773 19.83 -91.27 -23.42
CA LYS A 773 19.32 -92.34 -22.55
C LYS A 773 17.84 -92.64 -22.79
N THR A 774 17.04 -91.63 -23.09
CA THR A 774 15.60 -91.80 -23.36
C THR A 774 15.39 -92.56 -24.66
N LEU A 775 16.14 -92.21 -25.71
CA LEU A 775 16.15 -92.94 -26.98
C LEU A 775 16.55 -94.40 -26.78
N ASN A 776 17.65 -94.64 -26.04
CA ASN A 776 18.15 -95.98 -25.76
C ASN A 776 17.08 -96.85 -25.07
N LYS A 777 16.44 -96.32 -24.02
CA LYS A 777 15.38 -97.04 -23.29
C LYS A 777 14.16 -97.32 -24.15
N ALA A 778 13.70 -96.31 -24.90
CA ALA A 778 12.53 -96.45 -25.78
C ALA A 778 12.77 -97.48 -26.87
N TYR A 779 13.95 -97.45 -27.50
CA TYR A 779 14.37 -98.44 -28.48
C TYR A 779 14.32 -99.85 -27.88
N GLN A 780 15.00 -100.09 -26.76
CA GLN A 780 15.07 -101.43 -26.16
C GLN A 780 13.69 -101.95 -25.74
N LYS A 781 12.84 -101.08 -25.18
CA LYS A 781 11.48 -101.43 -24.78
C LYS A 781 10.62 -101.80 -25.98
N GLN A 782 10.69 -101.02 -27.06
CA GLN A 782 9.89 -101.26 -28.25
C GLN A 782 10.36 -102.48 -29.02
N PHE A 783 11.67 -102.69 -29.15
CA PHE A 783 12.24 -103.87 -29.82
C PHE A 783 11.74 -105.16 -29.13
N LYS A 784 11.86 -105.26 -27.80
CA LYS A 784 11.32 -106.37 -27.00
C LYS A 784 9.81 -106.59 -27.10
N LYS A 785 9.05 -105.56 -27.46
CA LYS A 785 7.59 -105.68 -27.63
C LYS A 785 7.26 -106.30 -28.99
N LEU A 786 8.12 -106.08 -29.99
CA LEU A 786 7.92 -106.52 -31.36
C LEU A 786 8.52 -107.91 -31.63
N THR A 787 9.43 -108.38 -30.77
CA THR A 787 10.16 -109.66 -30.84
C THR A 787 9.93 -110.47 -29.58
#